data_AF-A0AB37L7B5-F1
#
_entry.id   AF-A0AB37L7B5-F1
#
_cell.length_a   1.000
_cell.length_b   1.000
_cell.length_c   1.000
_cell.angle_alpha   90.00
_cell.angle_beta   90.00
_cell.angle_gamma   90.00
#
_symmetry.space_group_name_H-M   'P 1'
#
loop_
_entity.id
_entity.type
_entity.pdbx_description
1 polymer ?
#
loop_
_entity_poly.entity_id
_entity_poly.type
_entity_poly.pdbx_seq_one_letter_code
_entity_poly.pdbx_strand_id
1 'polypeptide(L)'
;MKEHSYMAFLQEAKQFIPQERIYTDELRRLAWGTDAGFYRLIPQIVIRSKDEDEVSQLLKLASRHGLPVTFRAAGTSLSGQAISDSILIVAGKNWEKYSISADYEQITLQPGIIGQRVNELLAPYGRKFAPDPASVKSAMVGGIVMNNASGMNCGTHANSDKVLISARIILMDGTLLDTGNPVSRASFEVSHRDFIRRICELRDEIRTNEKLAERIRYKYSIKNVTGLNLLPFVRFDDPFEIIAHLMVGSEGTLAFLSEVTMKTEYDYPYKASAMLYFKTIKEASRAVVAMKKLVDETGEWTVKGAEMLDYKSLSSVNDPVFLKYKGEVASSALPGVEPGDETGLTAVLTETKARTPEELQQNISAIEACLQAFTTYIPVRFTDRPEEYSKYWAIRSGIFPSVGGTRQPGTTCLIEDIAFHIEDLPEATAELQQLIARHGYNDACIYGHALEGNYHFIINQSFSTQAEVKRYEDLMNDIKTLVVDKYDGSLKAEHGTGRNMAPFVRHEWGDDAYKAMKAVKELFDPQGLLNPGVIFNDDPQCHIKNFKPLPLLVMSDKRQATSLVADKCIECGFCEVNCLSCGFTLSSRQRIVLQREISRLKQSGEDPTRLALLEKQYRYPGNQTCAGDGLCSMSCPMGINTGDLTHIIRQEALPKGSLGYKAGDFVANHFAGVKSALRPVLSLANFGHSLLGTKAMSGITKGLHNALGIPLWTPAMPKSYQLQATELQATSTMQHNSAALVARSSVTRNYKVVYFPSCINQTMGLAKKSPVEQPLVNKMVSLLQKAGYEIIFPKDMDKLCCGTIWESKGMLDIADRKTAELEAALWEASEQGKYPVLCDQSPCLHRMRECIKKMKLYEPAEFIYTFLREKLIFTPINRPVAIHITCSMRKMGLADTIIALARLCSSKVIVPEEVGCCGFAGDRGFTYPELNSYALRKLRPQIEASGVNIGYSNSRTCEIGLTTNSGIPYVSIAYLVDECTKAADN
;
A
#
# COMPACT_ATOMS: atom_id res chain seq x y z
N MET A 1 -18.45 -16.34 -33.48
CA MET A 1 -17.66 -17.49 -32.95
C MET A 1 -16.98 -17.14 -31.62
N LYS A 2 -16.09 -16.14 -31.53
CA LYS A 2 -15.41 -15.79 -30.25
C LYS A 2 -16.36 -15.48 -29.08
N GLU A 3 -17.41 -14.69 -29.29
CA GLU A 3 -18.39 -14.36 -28.25
C GLU A 3 -19.15 -15.60 -27.72
N HIS A 4 -19.43 -16.57 -28.61
CA HIS A 4 -20.04 -17.84 -28.23
C HIS A 4 -19.11 -18.67 -27.33
N SER A 5 -17.80 -18.72 -27.63
CA SER A 5 -16.81 -19.40 -26.80
C SER A 5 -16.70 -18.80 -25.39
N TYR A 6 -16.69 -17.46 -25.25
CA TYR A 6 -16.68 -16.83 -23.93
C TYR A 6 -17.94 -17.15 -23.12
N MET A 7 -19.11 -17.20 -23.76
CA MET A 7 -20.36 -17.54 -23.09
C MET A 7 -20.40 -19.00 -22.65
N ALA A 8 -19.90 -19.93 -23.48
CA ALA A 8 -19.77 -21.34 -23.14
C ALA A 8 -18.80 -21.54 -21.96
N PHE A 9 -17.61 -20.94 -22.03
CA PHE A 9 -16.64 -20.91 -20.93
C PHE A 9 -17.29 -20.39 -19.64
N LEU A 10 -18.01 -19.27 -19.72
CA LEU A 10 -18.65 -18.67 -18.56
C LEU A 10 -19.74 -19.57 -17.95
N GLN A 11 -20.51 -20.27 -18.78
CA GLN A 11 -21.56 -21.19 -18.33
C GLN A 11 -20.97 -22.39 -17.58
N GLU A 12 -19.87 -22.95 -18.06
CA GLU A 12 -19.16 -24.06 -17.40
C GLU A 12 -18.42 -23.57 -16.14
N ALA A 13 -17.74 -22.43 -16.19
CA ALA A 13 -17.02 -21.86 -15.05
C ALA A 13 -17.95 -21.59 -13.85
N LYS A 14 -19.20 -21.18 -14.09
CA LYS A 14 -20.21 -20.94 -13.04
C LYS A 14 -20.60 -22.19 -12.25
N GLN A 15 -20.29 -23.39 -12.73
CA GLN A 15 -20.61 -24.63 -12.02
C GLN A 15 -19.72 -24.85 -10.80
N PHE A 16 -18.50 -24.29 -10.79
CA PHE A 16 -17.53 -24.47 -9.71
C PHE A 16 -16.96 -23.14 -9.17
N ILE A 17 -17.09 -22.03 -9.91
CA ILE A 17 -16.78 -20.68 -9.43
C ILE A 17 -18.07 -19.94 -9.04
N PRO A 18 -18.23 -19.52 -7.78
CA PRO A 18 -19.32 -18.67 -7.32
C PRO A 18 -19.39 -17.35 -8.10
N GLN A 19 -20.61 -16.92 -8.40
CA GLN A 19 -20.89 -15.74 -9.24
C GLN A 19 -20.27 -14.44 -8.69
N GLU A 20 -20.15 -14.30 -7.38
CA GLU A 20 -19.54 -13.13 -6.72
C GLU A 20 -18.04 -12.97 -6.99
N ARG A 21 -17.37 -14.00 -7.53
CA ARG A 21 -15.96 -13.97 -7.94
C ARG A 21 -15.76 -13.91 -9.45
N ILE A 22 -16.84 -13.85 -10.23
CA ILE A 22 -16.82 -13.68 -11.69
C ILE A 22 -17.36 -12.31 -12.05
N TYR A 23 -16.56 -11.52 -12.77
CA TYR A 23 -16.95 -10.19 -13.21
C TYR A 23 -16.99 -10.10 -14.74
N THR A 24 -18.17 -9.77 -15.25
CA THR A 24 -18.43 -9.54 -16.68
C THR A 24 -19.10 -8.19 -16.94
N ASP A 25 -19.39 -7.42 -15.90
CA ASP A 25 -19.94 -6.07 -16.03
C ASP A 25 -18.87 -5.08 -16.51
N GLU A 26 -19.33 -4.08 -17.27
CA GLU A 26 -18.50 -3.03 -17.86
C GLU A 26 -17.60 -2.33 -16.83
N LEU A 27 -18.15 -1.93 -15.67
CA LEU A 27 -17.42 -1.24 -14.62
C LEU A 27 -16.22 -2.06 -14.12
N ARG A 28 -16.42 -3.32 -13.71
CA ARG A 28 -15.32 -4.13 -13.16
C ARG A 28 -14.35 -4.59 -14.26
N ARG A 29 -14.80 -4.89 -15.47
CA ARG A 29 -13.90 -5.20 -16.59
C ARG A 29 -12.95 -4.02 -16.87
N LEU A 30 -13.48 -2.80 -16.96
CA LEU A 30 -12.67 -1.59 -17.13
C LEU A 30 -11.69 -1.38 -15.95
N ALA A 31 -12.16 -1.56 -14.72
CA ALA A 31 -11.33 -1.37 -13.52
C ALA A 31 -10.15 -2.34 -13.43
N TRP A 32 -10.31 -3.57 -13.92
CA TRP A 32 -9.25 -4.59 -13.95
C TRP A 32 -8.39 -4.54 -15.20
N GLY A 33 -8.82 -3.84 -16.24
CA GLY A 33 -8.07 -3.66 -17.49
C GLY A 33 -6.87 -2.70 -17.40
N THR A 34 -6.46 -2.31 -16.20
CA THR A 34 -5.37 -1.36 -15.95
C THR A 34 -4.44 -1.89 -14.86
N ASP A 35 -3.13 -1.81 -15.09
CA ASP A 35 -2.07 -2.01 -14.10
C ASP A 35 -1.33 -0.68 -13.82
N ALA A 36 -0.12 -0.74 -13.25
CA ALA A 36 0.68 0.45 -12.99
C ALA A 36 1.32 1.02 -14.26
N GLY A 37 1.34 0.26 -15.35
CA GLY A 37 1.88 0.67 -16.64
C GLY A 37 0.97 1.64 -17.39
N PHE A 38 1.40 1.95 -18.60
CA PHE A 38 0.75 2.94 -19.48
C PHE A 38 -0.09 2.31 -20.59
N TYR A 39 -0.39 1.01 -20.48
CA TYR A 39 -1.26 0.26 -21.38
C TYR A 39 -2.64 0.01 -20.74
N ARG A 40 -3.65 -0.21 -21.57
CA ARG A 40 -4.99 -0.66 -21.14
C ARG A 40 -5.54 -1.68 -22.12
N LEU A 41 -5.98 -2.82 -21.58
CA LEU A 41 -6.73 -3.85 -22.29
C LEU A 41 -7.92 -4.24 -21.41
N ILE A 42 -9.13 -4.28 -21.97
CA ILE A 42 -10.35 -4.54 -21.19
C ILE A 42 -10.69 -6.04 -21.29
N PRO A 43 -10.58 -6.83 -20.20
CA PRO A 43 -10.85 -8.26 -20.24
C PRO A 43 -12.33 -8.53 -20.56
N GLN A 44 -12.63 -9.66 -21.21
CA GLN A 44 -13.99 -10.17 -21.36
C GLN A 44 -14.53 -10.72 -20.04
N ILE A 45 -13.69 -11.42 -19.27
CA ILE A 45 -14.07 -12.08 -18.02
C ILE A 45 -12.93 -11.88 -17.01
N VAL A 46 -13.29 -11.46 -15.79
CA VAL A 46 -12.35 -11.44 -14.65
C VAL A 46 -12.80 -12.48 -13.64
N ILE A 47 -11.90 -13.37 -13.21
CA ILE A 47 -12.18 -14.41 -12.22
C ILE A 47 -11.19 -14.29 -11.06
N ARG A 48 -11.71 -14.24 -9.84
CA ARG A 48 -10.88 -14.33 -8.63
C ARG A 48 -10.83 -15.78 -8.16
N SER A 49 -9.69 -16.44 -8.35
CA SER A 49 -9.51 -17.81 -7.88
C SER A 49 -9.30 -17.85 -6.36
N LYS A 50 -9.48 -19.04 -5.76
CA LYS A 50 -9.19 -19.26 -4.34
C LYS A 50 -8.12 -20.32 -4.07
N ASP A 51 -7.90 -21.26 -5.00
CA ASP A 51 -7.00 -22.39 -4.81
C ASP A 51 -6.57 -23.04 -6.15
N GLU A 52 -5.72 -24.06 -6.05
CA GLU A 52 -5.11 -24.78 -7.18
C GLU A 52 -6.15 -25.51 -8.03
N ASP A 53 -7.19 -26.07 -7.40
CA ASP A 53 -8.25 -26.83 -8.09
C ASP A 53 -9.03 -25.93 -9.05
N GLU A 54 -9.45 -24.75 -8.59
CA GLU A 54 -10.14 -23.79 -9.44
C GLU A 54 -9.29 -23.34 -10.63
N VAL A 55 -8.00 -23.07 -10.42
CA VAL A 55 -7.12 -22.65 -11.51
C VAL A 55 -6.89 -23.79 -12.51
N SER A 56 -6.67 -25.03 -12.03
CA SER A 56 -6.55 -26.22 -12.89
C SER A 56 -7.76 -26.39 -13.79
N GLN A 57 -8.98 -26.29 -13.22
CA GLN A 57 -10.22 -26.42 -13.99
C GLN A 57 -10.42 -25.27 -14.97
N LEU A 58 -10.09 -24.03 -14.58
CA LEU A 58 -10.18 -22.86 -15.46
C LEU A 58 -9.23 -22.96 -16.66
N LEU A 59 -7.99 -23.43 -16.46
CA LEU A 59 -7.02 -23.60 -17.55
C LEU A 59 -7.44 -24.71 -18.52
N LYS A 60 -7.87 -25.87 -18.01
CA LYS A 60 -8.48 -26.94 -18.83
C LYS A 60 -9.64 -26.43 -19.68
N LEU A 61 -10.51 -25.64 -19.07
CA LEU A 61 -11.67 -25.07 -19.72
C LEU A 61 -11.29 -24.03 -20.79
N ALA A 62 -10.35 -23.13 -20.48
CA ALA A 62 -9.85 -22.15 -21.42
C ALA A 62 -9.15 -22.81 -22.61
N SER A 63 -8.35 -23.85 -22.38
CA SER A 63 -7.70 -24.66 -23.42
C SER A 63 -8.73 -25.31 -24.35
N ARG A 64 -9.77 -25.95 -23.79
CA ARG A 64 -10.86 -26.57 -24.56
C ARG A 64 -11.57 -25.58 -25.48
N HIS A 65 -11.78 -24.35 -25.01
CA HIS A 65 -12.47 -23.29 -25.76
C HIS A 65 -11.55 -22.42 -26.61
N GLY A 66 -10.23 -22.66 -26.59
CA GLY A 66 -9.23 -21.87 -27.30
C GLY A 66 -9.19 -20.40 -26.86
N LEU A 67 -9.39 -20.14 -25.56
CA LEU A 67 -9.47 -18.79 -25.00
C LEU A 67 -8.19 -18.41 -24.26
N PRO A 68 -7.58 -17.24 -24.56
CA PRO A 68 -6.40 -16.80 -23.84
C PRO A 68 -6.66 -16.43 -22.39
N VAL A 69 -5.67 -16.69 -21.53
CA VAL A 69 -5.70 -16.44 -20.08
C VAL A 69 -4.48 -15.63 -19.66
N THR A 70 -4.70 -14.61 -18.84
CA THR A 70 -3.65 -13.84 -18.18
C THR A 70 -3.83 -13.94 -16.66
N PHE A 71 -2.73 -14.07 -15.94
CA PHE A 71 -2.74 -14.07 -14.47
C PHE A 71 -2.41 -12.70 -13.91
N ARG A 72 -3.00 -12.37 -12.75
CA ARG A 72 -2.72 -11.11 -12.05
C ARG A 72 -2.64 -11.31 -10.55
N ALA A 73 -1.57 -10.79 -9.96
CA ALA A 73 -1.45 -10.60 -8.51
C ALA A 73 -1.90 -9.17 -8.13
N ALA A 74 -0.98 -8.29 -7.72
CA ALA A 74 -1.30 -6.89 -7.37
C ALA A 74 -1.53 -5.97 -8.58
N GLY A 75 -0.95 -6.31 -9.74
CA GLY A 75 -0.95 -5.43 -10.92
C GLY A 75 -0.16 -4.13 -10.71
N THR A 76 1.01 -4.24 -10.08
CA THR A 76 1.99 -3.16 -9.90
C THR A 76 3.06 -3.12 -11.01
N SER A 77 2.90 -3.96 -12.05
CA SER A 77 3.76 -4.03 -13.24
C SER A 77 3.66 -2.78 -14.10
N LEU A 78 4.75 -2.46 -14.80
CA LEU A 78 4.91 -1.22 -15.58
C LEU A 78 4.85 -1.43 -17.09
N SER A 79 5.01 -2.66 -17.58
CA SER A 79 5.17 -2.98 -19.00
C SER A 79 3.92 -3.64 -19.63
N GLY A 80 2.76 -3.60 -18.96
CA GLY A 80 1.48 -4.11 -19.49
C GLY A 80 1.28 -5.63 -19.41
N GLN A 81 2.07 -6.34 -18.59
CA GLN A 81 2.01 -7.79 -18.44
C GLN A 81 0.89 -8.32 -17.54
N ALA A 82 0.26 -7.46 -16.73
CA ALA A 82 -0.81 -7.85 -15.80
C ALA A 82 -2.22 -7.47 -16.30
N ILE A 83 -2.39 -7.27 -17.61
CA ILE A 83 -3.64 -6.89 -18.27
C ILE A 83 -3.94 -7.79 -19.48
N SER A 84 -5.22 -7.92 -19.79
CA SER A 84 -5.74 -8.83 -20.81
C SER A 84 -6.98 -8.24 -21.47
N ASP A 85 -7.20 -8.56 -22.74
CA ASP A 85 -8.46 -8.35 -23.46
C ASP A 85 -9.37 -9.60 -23.46
N SER A 86 -8.91 -10.70 -22.83
CA SER A 86 -9.56 -12.01 -22.77
C SER A 86 -9.95 -12.38 -21.32
N ILE A 87 -9.48 -13.51 -20.77
CA ILE A 87 -9.77 -13.97 -19.41
C ILE A 87 -8.64 -13.53 -18.48
N LEU A 88 -8.99 -12.80 -17.41
CA LEU A 88 -8.06 -12.39 -16.38
C LEU A 88 -8.33 -13.18 -15.09
N ILE A 89 -7.39 -14.03 -14.69
CA ILE A 89 -7.44 -14.78 -13.43
C ILE A 89 -6.63 -14.05 -12.36
N VAL A 90 -7.29 -13.61 -11.30
CA VAL A 90 -6.70 -12.84 -10.20
C VAL A 90 -6.38 -13.78 -9.03
N ALA A 91 -5.09 -13.88 -8.71
CA ALA A 91 -4.54 -14.65 -7.60
C ALA A 91 -4.08 -13.74 -6.46
N GLY A 92 -5.05 -13.14 -5.75
CA GLY A 92 -4.81 -12.27 -4.60
C GLY A 92 -5.90 -12.39 -3.54
N LYS A 93 -5.59 -12.03 -2.29
CA LYS A 93 -6.46 -12.10 -1.08
C LYS A 93 -6.87 -13.49 -0.59
N ASN A 94 -6.98 -14.49 -1.48
CA ASN A 94 -7.23 -15.90 -1.10
C ASN A 94 -5.97 -16.77 -1.14
N TRP A 95 -4.86 -16.23 -1.65
CA TRP A 95 -3.59 -16.91 -1.87
C TRP A 95 -2.52 -16.41 -0.89
N GLU A 96 -2.81 -16.45 0.40
CA GLU A 96 -2.00 -15.80 1.44
C GLU A 96 -1.37 -16.79 2.43
N LYS A 97 -1.37 -18.10 2.13
CA LYS A 97 -0.75 -19.12 3.00
C LYS A 97 0.78 -19.09 2.89
N TYR A 98 1.44 -19.38 4.00
CA TYR A 98 2.89 -19.50 4.09
C TYR A 98 3.32 -20.48 5.18
N SER A 99 4.58 -20.91 5.11
CA SER A 99 5.28 -21.63 6.19
C SER A 99 6.75 -21.26 6.21
N ILE A 100 7.35 -21.15 7.40
CA ILE A 100 8.77 -20.87 7.60
C ILE A 100 9.44 -22.15 8.11
N SER A 101 10.63 -22.48 7.59
CA SER A 101 11.41 -23.64 8.05
C SER A 101 11.87 -23.46 9.50
N ALA A 102 12.18 -24.57 10.18
CA ALA A 102 12.57 -24.55 11.60
C ALA A 102 13.89 -23.79 11.87
N ASP A 103 14.79 -23.75 10.88
CA ASP A 103 16.04 -22.98 10.90
C ASP A 103 15.89 -21.54 10.37
N TYR A 104 14.68 -21.18 9.93
CA TYR A 104 14.31 -19.90 9.34
C TYR A 104 15.03 -19.56 8.02
N GLU A 105 15.79 -20.49 7.46
CA GLU A 105 16.58 -20.28 6.22
C GLU A 105 15.73 -20.38 4.96
N GLN A 106 14.50 -20.88 5.08
CA GLN A 106 13.58 -21.05 3.97
C GLN A 106 12.18 -20.58 4.34
N ILE A 107 11.49 -20.06 3.33
CA ILE A 107 10.09 -19.67 3.45
C ILE A 107 9.32 -20.15 2.22
N THR A 108 8.17 -20.77 2.47
CA THR A 108 7.23 -21.22 1.43
C THR A 108 6.04 -20.27 1.41
N LEU A 109 5.65 -19.79 0.22
CA LEU A 109 4.74 -18.65 0.04
C LEU A 109 3.79 -18.89 -1.12
N GLN A 110 2.50 -18.62 -0.90
CA GLN A 110 1.52 -18.46 -1.97
C GLN A 110 1.64 -17.08 -2.66
N PRO A 111 1.18 -16.94 -3.92
CA PRO A 111 1.47 -15.77 -4.76
C PRO A 111 0.83 -14.46 -4.29
N GLY A 112 -0.18 -14.50 -3.42
CA GLY A 112 -0.97 -13.35 -2.99
C GLY A 112 -0.44 -12.60 -1.77
N ILE A 113 0.67 -13.04 -1.17
CA ILE A 113 1.30 -12.37 -0.01
C ILE A 113 2.06 -11.14 -0.49
N ILE A 114 1.90 -10.00 0.20
CA ILE A 114 2.65 -8.77 -0.10
C ILE A 114 4.11 -8.93 0.33
N GLY A 115 5.08 -8.50 -0.48
CA GLY A 115 6.51 -8.65 -0.15
C GLY A 115 6.91 -8.05 1.21
N GLN A 116 6.41 -6.86 1.55
CA GLN A 116 6.62 -6.25 2.87
C GLN A 116 6.07 -7.10 4.00
N ARG A 117 4.94 -7.80 3.78
CA ARG A 117 4.39 -8.71 4.78
C ARG A 117 5.30 -9.91 5.01
N VAL A 118 5.99 -10.40 3.98
CA VAL A 118 7.02 -11.44 4.13
C VAL A 118 8.15 -10.95 5.04
N ASN A 119 8.61 -9.70 4.85
CA ASN A 119 9.65 -9.12 5.71
C ASN A 119 9.18 -8.96 7.17
N GLU A 120 7.94 -8.53 7.40
CA GLU A 120 7.36 -8.46 8.76
C GLU A 120 7.33 -9.83 9.45
N LEU A 121 7.04 -10.90 8.70
CA LEU A 121 7.02 -12.28 9.21
C LEU A 121 8.42 -12.81 9.55
N LEU A 122 9.44 -12.39 8.80
CA LEU A 122 10.83 -12.84 8.96
C LEU A 122 11.64 -12.01 9.97
N ALA A 123 11.25 -10.75 10.22
CA ALA A 123 11.97 -9.83 11.09
C ALA A 123 12.25 -10.38 12.51
N PRO A 124 11.32 -11.09 13.19
CA PRO A 124 11.58 -11.68 14.52
C PRO A 124 12.73 -12.69 14.54
N TYR A 125 13.10 -13.25 13.38
CA TYR A 125 14.14 -14.26 13.24
C TYR A 125 15.46 -13.68 12.72
N GLY A 126 15.58 -12.35 12.58
CA GLY A 126 16.76 -11.71 11.99
C GLY A 126 16.95 -12.07 10.52
N ARG A 127 15.86 -12.38 9.83
CA ARG A 127 15.83 -12.77 8.41
C ARG A 127 15.03 -11.77 7.60
N LYS A 128 15.26 -11.73 6.29
CA LYS A 128 14.49 -10.94 5.32
C LYS A 128 14.27 -11.72 4.03
N PHE A 129 13.26 -11.28 3.28
CA PHE A 129 13.03 -11.72 1.90
C PHE A 129 13.96 -10.92 0.98
N ALA A 130 14.86 -11.60 0.28
CA ALA A 130 15.94 -10.94 -0.46
C ALA A 130 15.46 -10.05 -1.61
N PRO A 131 14.50 -10.49 -2.48
CA PRO A 131 13.95 -9.61 -3.52
C PRO A 131 13.26 -8.38 -2.93
N ASP A 132 13.78 -7.19 -3.26
CA ASP A 132 13.41 -5.92 -2.63
C ASP A 132 12.96 -4.83 -3.63
N PRO A 133 12.00 -5.11 -4.55
CA PRO A 133 11.57 -4.12 -5.53
C PRO A 133 11.01 -2.85 -4.87
N ALA A 134 11.11 -1.71 -5.55
CA ALA A 134 10.60 -0.44 -5.04
C ALA A 134 9.10 -0.50 -4.65
N SER A 135 8.36 -1.42 -5.27
CA SER A 135 6.94 -1.68 -4.98
C SER A 135 6.70 -2.73 -3.88
N VAL A 136 7.72 -3.22 -3.15
CA VAL A 136 7.63 -4.32 -2.15
C VAL A 136 6.52 -4.12 -1.10
N LYS A 137 6.18 -2.87 -0.77
CA LYS A 137 5.06 -2.51 0.12
C LYS A 137 3.67 -2.78 -0.48
N SER A 138 3.57 -3.23 -1.72
CA SER A 138 2.31 -3.46 -2.44
C SER A 138 2.36 -4.62 -3.43
N ALA A 139 3.51 -4.87 -4.04
CA ALA A 139 3.75 -6.03 -4.88
C ALA A 139 3.57 -7.32 -4.08
N MET A 140 3.01 -8.33 -4.74
CA MET A 140 2.80 -9.65 -4.15
C MET A 140 3.83 -10.63 -4.68
N VAL A 141 4.17 -11.65 -3.90
CA VAL A 141 5.21 -12.66 -4.17
C VAL A 141 5.10 -13.24 -5.58
N GLY A 142 3.89 -13.59 -6.03
CA GLY A 142 3.71 -14.14 -7.38
C GLY A 142 4.14 -13.16 -8.48
N GLY A 143 3.84 -11.87 -8.31
CA GLY A 143 4.32 -10.83 -9.23
C GLY A 143 5.84 -10.62 -9.12
N ILE A 144 6.40 -10.63 -7.91
CA ILE A 144 7.84 -10.45 -7.68
C ILE A 144 8.61 -11.57 -8.39
N VAL A 145 8.25 -12.82 -8.17
CA VAL A 145 8.94 -13.98 -8.77
C VAL A 145 8.73 -14.05 -10.27
N MET A 146 7.49 -13.90 -10.75
CA MET A 146 7.18 -14.06 -12.18
C MET A 146 7.74 -12.93 -13.06
N ASN A 147 8.15 -11.79 -12.48
CA ASN A 147 8.88 -10.74 -13.20
C ASN A 147 10.40 -10.77 -12.93
N ASN A 148 10.87 -11.72 -12.11
CA ASN A 148 12.21 -11.68 -11.51
C ASN A 148 12.54 -10.30 -10.92
N ALA A 149 11.55 -9.67 -10.28
CA ALA A 149 11.68 -8.32 -9.78
C ALA A 149 12.79 -8.29 -8.74
N SER A 150 13.68 -7.33 -8.91
CA SER A 150 14.83 -7.08 -8.04
C SER A 150 14.69 -5.72 -7.39
N GLY A 151 15.70 -5.30 -6.63
CA GLY A 151 15.78 -3.93 -6.14
C GLY A 151 17.20 -3.53 -5.76
N MET A 152 17.27 -2.75 -4.68
CA MET A 152 18.41 -1.94 -4.29
C MET A 152 19.57 -2.78 -3.77
N ASN A 153 19.27 -3.81 -2.98
CA ASN A 153 20.29 -4.61 -2.31
C ASN A 153 20.45 -6.00 -2.90
N CYS A 154 19.42 -6.57 -3.54
CA CYS A 154 19.49 -7.98 -3.95
C CYS A 154 20.35 -8.20 -5.20
N GLY A 155 20.45 -7.20 -6.08
CA GLY A 155 21.21 -7.27 -7.32
C GLY A 155 20.98 -8.54 -8.15
N THR A 156 22.04 -9.00 -8.81
CA THR A 156 22.09 -10.29 -9.53
C THR A 156 22.39 -11.50 -8.62
N HIS A 157 22.86 -11.27 -7.40
CA HIS A 157 23.30 -12.32 -6.48
C HIS A 157 22.18 -12.92 -5.62
N ALA A 158 21.10 -12.16 -5.39
CA ALA A 158 19.98 -12.56 -4.54
C ALA A 158 18.60 -12.21 -5.15
N ASN A 159 18.50 -12.10 -6.47
CA ASN A 159 17.20 -12.01 -7.15
C ASN A 159 16.38 -13.31 -6.99
N SER A 160 15.13 -13.29 -7.46
CA SER A 160 14.21 -14.43 -7.28
C SER A 160 14.79 -15.74 -7.83
N ASP A 161 15.52 -15.70 -8.95
CA ASP A 161 16.14 -16.88 -9.55
C ASP A 161 17.27 -17.47 -8.69
N LYS A 162 18.05 -16.64 -7.99
CA LYS A 162 19.16 -17.12 -7.16
C LYS A 162 18.70 -17.71 -5.83
N VAL A 163 17.60 -17.20 -5.29
CA VAL A 163 17.07 -17.63 -3.99
C VAL A 163 15.95 -18.65 -4.10
N LEU A 164 15.45 -18.97 -5.30
CA LEU A 164 14.46 -20.04 -5.49
C LEU A 164 15.02 -21.40 -5.07
N ILE A 165 14.18 -22.20 -4.42
CA ILE A 165 14.44 -23.60 -4.08
C ILE A 165 13.50 -24.52 -4.85
N SER A 166 12.20 -24.20 -4.88
CA SER A 166 11.21 -24.98 -5.63
C SER A 166 9.99 -24.14 -5.98
N ALA A 167 9.22 -24.63 -6.95
CA ALA A 167 7.98 -24.01 -7.40
C ALA A 167 6.87 -25.06 -7.52
N ARG A 168 5.65 -24.65 -7.17
CA ARG A 168 4.42 -25.36 -7.51
C ARG A 168 3.71 -24.62 -8.63
N ILE A 169 3.48 -25.31 -9.73
CA ILE A 169 2.94 -24.73 -10.96
C ILE A 169 1.76 -25.52 -11.51
N ILE A 170 0.88 -24.82 -12.22
CA ILE A 170 -0.24 -25.42 -12.94
C ILE A 170 -0.09 -25.11 -14.43
N LEU A 171 0.08 -26.15 -15.23
CA LEU A 171 0.23 -26.08 -16.68
C LEU A 171 -1.12 -25.79 -17.38
N MET A 172 -1.07 -25.46 -18.67
CA MET A 172 -2.26 -25.09 -19.44
C MET A 172 -3.30 -26.24 -19.55
N ASP A 173 -2.86 -27.49 -19.49
CA ASP A 173 -3.71 -28.67 -19.44
C ASP A 173 -4.30 -28.93 -18.03
N GLY A 174 -4.01 -28.06 -17.06
CA GLY A 174 -4.40 -28.13 -15.66
C GLY A 174 -3.60 -29.12 -14.83
N THR A 175 -2.50 -29.69 -15.33
CA THR A 175 -1.60 -30.53 -14.53
C THR A 175 -0.90 -29.69 -13.47
N LEU A 176 -0.95 -30.15 -12.22
CA LEU A 176 -0.19 -29.57 -11.10
C LEU A 176 1.16 -30.29 -11.00
N LEU A 177 2.25 -29.53 -11.00
CA LEU A 177 3.60 -30.00 -10.74
C LEU A 177 4.17 -29.27 -9.52
N ASP A 178 4.71 -30.04 -8.57
CA ASP A 178 5.49 -29.54 -7.45
C ASP A 178 6.94 -30.01 -7.63
N THR A 179 7.85 -29.09 -7.96
CA THR A 179 9.25 -29.43 -8.23
C THR A 179 10.03 -29.79 -6.96
N GLY A 180 9.53 -29.42 -5.78
CA GLY A 180 10.13 -29.76 -4.49
C GLY A 180 9.63 -31.09 -3.91
N ASN A 181 8.62 -31.72 -4.52
CA ASN A 181 8.01 -32.94 -4.02
C ASN A 181 8.39 -34.17 -4.87
N PRO A 182 9.14 -35.15 -4.32
CA PRO A 182 9.58 -36.33 -5.09
C PRO A 182 8.45 -37.18 -5.68
N VAL A 183 7.30 -37.27 -5.00
CA VAL A 183 6.14 -38.04 -5.49
C VAL A 183 5.50 -37.31 -6.68
N SER A 184 5.38 -35.99 -6.60
CA SER A 184 4.88 -35.16 -7.70
C SER A 184 5.80 -35.27 -8.93
N ARG A 185 7.11 -35.16 -8.73
CA ARG A 185 8.13 -35.35 -9.77
C ARG A 185 8.00 -36.71 -10.48
N ALA A 186 7.98 -37.80 -9.72
CA ALA A 186 7.87 -39.15 -10.28
C ALA A 186 6.56 -39.35 -11.08
N SER A 187 5.43 -38.83 -10.58
CA SER A 187 4.16 -38.86 -11.29
C SER A 187 4.21 -38.04 -12.59
N PHE A 188 4.90 -36.90 -12.57
CA PHE A 188 5.07 -36.04 -13.75
C PHE A 188 5.98 -36.68 -14.80
N GLU A 189 7.08 -37.33 -14.41
CA GLU A 189 7.95 -38.06 -15.36
C GLU A 189 7.21 -39.17 -16.12
N VAL A 190 6.23 -39.82 -15.47
CA VAL A 190 5.41 -40.85 -16.11
C VAL A 190 4.37 -40.22 -17.06
N SER A 191 3.65 -39.20 -16.59
CA SER A 191 2.54 -38.59 -17.34
C SER A 191 3.01 -37.63 -18.45
N HIS A 192 4.17 -37.01 -18.30
CA HIS A 192 4.72 -35.97 -19.16
C HIS A 192 6.16 -36.30 -19.61
N ARG A 193 6.42 -37.59 -19.91
CA ARG A 193 7.75 -38.08 -20.30
C ARG A 193 8.36 -37.29 -21.46
N ASP A 194 7.57 -37.01 -22.49
CA ASP A 194 8.04 -36.27 -23.66
C ASP A 194 8.39 -34.82 -23.32
N PHE A 195 7.68 -34.22 -22.36
CA PHE A 195 7.99 -32.87 -21.86
C PHE A 195 9.36 -32.83 -21.18
N ILE A 196 9.60 -33.77 -20.27
CA ILE A 196 10.89 -33.89 -19.57
C ILE A 196 12.02 -34.18 -20.56
N ARG A 197 11.80 -35.10 -21.52
CA ARG A 197 12.77 -35.36 -22.59
C ARG A 197 13.10 -34.08 -23.35
N ARG A 198 12.11 -33.29 -23.74
CA ARG A 198 12.35 -32.04 -24.50
C ARG A 198 13.10 -30.99 -23.69
N ILE A 199 12.84 -30.87 -22.38
CA ILE A 199 13.65 -30.00 -21.49
C ILE A 199 15.12 -30.43 -21.50
N CYS A 200 15.41 -31.73 -21.39
CA CYS A 200 16.78 -32.25 -21.44
C CYS A 200 17.43 -32.04 -22.81
N GLU A 201 16.71 -32.27 -23.91
CA GLU A 201 17.20 -31.99 -25.27
C GLU A 201 17.56 -30.51 -25.44
N LEU A 202 16.69 -29.58 -25.02
CA LEU A 202 16.97 -28.14 -25.06
C LEU A 202 18.20 -27.77 -24.22
N ARG A 203 18.35 -28.35 -23.03
CA ARG A 203 19.54 -28.18 -22.19
C ARG A 203 20.81 -28.57 -22.94
N ASP A 204 20.80 -29.74 -23.57
CA ASP A 204 21.97 -30.30 -24.25
C ASP A 204 22.28 -29.56 -25.55
N GLU A 205 21.25 -29.15 -26.31
CA GLU A 205 21.36 -28.27 -27.49
C GLU A 205 22.02 -26.93 -27.12
N ILE A 206 21.53 -26.27 -26.05
CA ILE A 206 22.06 -24.98 -25.59
C ILE A 206 23.51 -25.10 -25.12
N ARG A 207 23.85 -26.15 -24.35
CA ARG A 207 25.20 -26.33 -23.81
C ARG A 207 26.23 -26.74 -24.85
N THR A 208 25.81 -27.48 -25.88
CA THR A 208 26.69 -27.87 -26.99
C THR A 208 26.98 -26.68 -27.92
N ASN A 209 26.09 -25.69 -27.98
CA ASN A 209 26.35 -24.42 -28.65
C ASN A 209 27.10 -23.47 -27.70
N GLU A 210 28.43 -23.56 -27.67
CA GLU A 210 29.30 -22.77 -26.79
C GLU A 210 29.01 -21.26 -26.87
N LYS A 211 28.80 -20.73 -28.09
CA LYS A 211 28.48 -19.31 -28.30
C LYS A 211 27.18 -18.90 -27.62
N LEU A 212 26.14 -19.71 -27.72
CA LEU A 212 24.86 -19.45 -27.07
C LEU A 212 24.99 -19.56 -25.55
N ALA A 213 25.69 -20.58 -25.05
CA ALA A 213 25.92 -20.75 -23.62
C ALA A 213 26.71 -19.58 -23.01
N GLU A 214 27.74 -19.09 -23.71
CA GLU A 214 28.49 -17.88 -23.32
C GLU A 214 27.63 -16.62 -23.38
N ARG A 215 26.82 -16.44 -24.44
CA ARG A 215 25.86 -15.33 -24.55
C ARG A 215 24.91 -15.30 -23.36
N ILE A 216 24.36 -16.46 -22.97
CA ILE A 216 23.48 -16.58 -21.79
C ILE A 216 24.23 -16.16 -20.52
N ARG A 217 25.44 -16.68 -20.27
CA ARG A 217 26.21 -16.31 -19.07
C ARG A 217 26.54 -14.81 -19.03
N TYR A 218 26.91 -14.23 -20.17
CA TYR A 218 27.25 -12.82 -20.29
C TYR A 218 26.03 -11.92 -20.01
N LYS A 219 24.89 -12.17 -20.67
CA LYS A 219 23.68 -11.35 -20.48
C LYS A 219 23.09 -11.45 -19.08
N TYR A 220 23.25 -12.58 -18.39
CA TYR A 220 22.85 -12.75 -16.98
C TYR A 220 23.95 -12.40 -15.96
N SER A 221 25.10 -11.88 -16.39
CA SER A 221 26.09 -11.30 -15.46
C SER A 221 25.70 -9.90 -14.99
N ILE A 222 24.71 -9.29 -15.66
CA ILE A 222 24.01 -8.07 -15.24
C ILE A 222 22.54 -8.41 -15.00
N LYS A 223 21.79 -7.47 -14.43
CA LYS A 223 20.34 -7.59 -14.34
C LYS A 223 19.74 -7.64 -15.75
N ASN A 224 19.02 -8.71 -16.06
CA ASN A 224 18.36 -8.90 -17.35
C ASN A 224 17.07 -9.69 -17.16
N VAL A 225 15.96 -9.08 -17.59
CA VAL A 225 14.62 -9.68 -17.62
C VAL A 225 13.94 -9.48 -18.99
N THR A 226 14.72 -9.17 -20.03
CA THR A 226 14.25 -9.18 -21.43
C THR A 226 14.18 -10.62 -21.92
N GLY A 227 13.00 -11.12 -22.29
CA GLY A 227 12.80 -12.51 -22.74
C GLY A 227 12.53 -13.51 -21.61
N LEU A 228 12.52 -14.80 -21.96
CA LEU A 228 12.44 -15.89 -20.98
C LEU A 228 13.80 -16.18 -20.35
N ASN A 229 13.81 -16.63 -19.09
CA ASN A 229 15.03 -16.98 -18.37
C ASN A 229 15.72 -18.23 -18.96
N LEU A 230 16.78 -18.06 -19.76
CA LEU A 230 17.54 -19.19 -20.34
C LEU A 230 18.68 -19.68 -19.45
N LEU A 231 19.04 -18.94 -18.40
CA LEU A 231 20.13 -19.31 -17.48
C LEU A 231 20.02 -20.73 -16.89
N PRO A 232 18.83 -21.27 -16.56
CA PRO A 232 18.70 -22.58 -15.94
C PRO A 232 19.28 -23.72 -16.79
N PHE A 233 19.16 -23.63 -18.12
CA PHE A 233 19.72 -24.62 -19.05
C PHE A 233 21.24 -24.72 -18.98
N VAL A 234 21.92 -23.64 -18.58
CA VAL A 234 23.37 -23.60 -18.43
C VAL A 234 23.81 -24.01 -17.01
N ARG A 235 22.92 -23.88 -16.01
CA ARG A 235 23.25 -24.08 -14.59
C ARG A 235 22.90 -25.45 -14.02
N PHE A 236 21.83 -26.07 -14.50
CA PHE A 236 21.24 -27.24 -13.85
C PHE A 236 21.16 -28.45 -14.76
N ASP A 237 21.42 -29.62 -14.18
CA ASP A 237 21.27 -30.90 -14.87
C ASP A 237 19.87 -31.49 -14.65
N ASP A 238 19.30 -31.32 -13.45
CA ASP A 238 17.97 -31.81 -13.11
C ASP A 238 16.89 -31.04 -13.91
N PRO A 239 16.05 -31.71 -14.73
CA PRO A 239 14.99 -31.04 -15.48
C PRO A 239 13.97 -30.32 -14.59
N PHE A 240 13.77 -30.75 -13.35
CA PHE A 240 12.84 -30.09 -12.41
C PHE A 240 13.38 -28.77 -11.86
N GLU A 241 14.69 -28.66 -11.68
CA GLU A 241 15.36 -27.39 -11.37
C GLU A 241 15.22 -26.44 -12.56
N ILE A 242 15.46 -26.93 -13.78
CA ILE A 242 15.26 -26.13 -15.00
C ILE A 242 13.82 -25.60 -15.08
N ILE A 243 12.83 -26.46 -14.89
CA ILE A 243 11.40 -26.08 -14.91
C ILE A 243 11.09 -25.04 -13.83
N ALA A 244 11.55 -25.25 -12.58
CA ALA A 244 11.30 -24.30 -11.49
C ALA A 244 11.85 -22.91 -11.80
N HIS A 245 13.10 -22.85 -12.27
CA HIS A 245 13.77 -21.58 -12.53
C HIS A 245 13.31 -20.90 -13.84
N LEU A 246 12.76 -21.66 -14.80
CA LEU A 246 12.09 -21.09 -15.99
C LEU A 246 10.86 -20.25 -15.63
N MET A 247 10.22 -20.53 -14.49
CA MET A 247 9.07 -19.74 -14.03
C MET A 247 9.46 -18.32 -13.66
N VAL A 248 10.68 -18.13 -13.16
CA VAL A 248 11.19 -16.82 -12.74
C VAL A 248 11.38 -15.93 -13.96
N GLY A 249 10.71 -14.78 -13.99
CA GLY A 249 10.71 -13.89 -15.15
C GLY A 249 9.84 -14.34 -16.33
N SER A 250 9.05 -15.41 -16.19
CA SER A 250 8.18 -15.88 -17.29
C SER A 250 6.92 -15.04 -17.52
N GLU A 251 6.59 -14.11 -16.64
CA GLU A 251 5.47 -13.17 -16.75
C GLU A 251 4.11 -13.85 -16.98
N GLY A 252 3.95 -15.09 -16.51
CA GLY A 252 2.72 -15.87 -16.67
C GLY A 252 2.52 -16.45 -18.07
N THR A 253 3.56 -16.47 -18.90
CA THR A 253 3.51 -17.02 -20.26
C THR A 253 3.73 -18.53 -20.32
N LEU A 254 4.21 -19.17 -19.24
CA LEU A 254 4.50 -20.61 -19.21
C LEU A 254 3.50 -21.42 -18.38
N ALA A 255 3.18 -20.96 -17.17
CA ALA A 255 2.28 -21.64 -16.26
C ALA A 255 1.76 -20.68 -15.18
N PHE A 256 0.75 -21.11 -14.43
CA PHE A 256 0.36 -20.43 -13.19
C PHE A 256 1.28 -20.86 -12.03
N LEU A 257 1.77 -19.90 -11.25
CA LEU A 257 2.57 -20.15 -10.05
C LEU A 257 1.67 -20.16 -8.80
N SER A 258 1.47 -21.33 -8.20
CA SER A 258 0.60 -21.49 -7.02
C SER A 258 1.33 -21.37 -5.68
N GLU A 259 2.63 -21.70 -5.65
CA GLU A 259 3.48 -21.62 -4.46
C GLU A 259 4.96 -21.56 -4.85
N VAL A 260 5.79 -20.94 -4.01
CA VAL A 260 7.26 -20.95 -4.12
C VAL A 260 7.90 -21.22 -2.77
N THR A 261 9.01 -21.94 -2.77
CA THR A 261 9.93 -22.02 -1.63
C THR A 261 11.21 -21.27 -1.97
N MET A 262 11.60 -20.35 -1.08
CA MET A 262 12.70 -19.41 -1.29
C MET A 262 13.66 -19.44 -0.10
N LYS A 263 14.95 -19.25 -0.36
CA LYS A 263 15.95 -18.95 0.68
C LYS A 263 15.66 -17.59 1.30
N THR A 264 15.84 -17.47 2.61
CA THR A 264 15.84 -16.19 3.32
C THR A 264 17.26 -15.66 3.43
N GLU A 265 17.41 -14.35 3.54
CA GLU A 265 18.70 -13.70 3.73
C GLU A 265 18.82 -13.22 5.17
N TYR A 266 20.05 -13.14 5.69
CA TYR A 266 20.34 -12.53 6.97
C TYR A 266 20.08 -11.02 6.93
N ASP A 267 19.35 -10.48 7.90
CA ASP A 267 19.19 -9.02 8.05
C ASP A 267 20.28 -8.49 8.98
N TYR A 268 21.30 -7.86 8.39
CA TYR A 268 22.45 -7.33 9.11
C TYR A 268 22.02 -6.25 10.13
N PRO A 269 22.40 -6.39 11.41
CA PRO A 269 21.96 -5.47 12.47
C PRO A 269 22.63 -4.09 12.40
N TYR A 270 23.83 -3.99 11.80
CA TYR A 270 24.59 -2.75 11.71
C TYR A 270 24.68 -2.27 10.26
N LYS A 271 24.34 -1.00 10.04
CA LYS A 271 24.28 -0.37 8.72
C LYS A 271 24.78 1.06 8.83
N ALA A 272 25.49 1.52 7.82
CA ALA A 272 25.88 2.93 7.68
C ALA A 272 25.66 3.40 6.24
N SER A 273 25.30 4.67 6.07
CA SER A 273 25.13 5.25 4.75
C SER A 273 25.80 6.63 4.63
N ALA A 274 26.17 6.99 3.40
CA ALA A 274 26.70 8.30 3.06
C ALA A 274 26.03 8.83 1.78
N MET A 275 25.84 10.14 1.70
CA MET A 275 25.43 10.84 0.47
C MET A 275 26.66 11.54 -0.11
N LEU A 276 27.15 11.04 -1.23
CA LEU A 276 28.32 11.56 -1.94
C LEU A 276 27.85 12.51 -3.03
N TYR A 277 28.51 13.65 -3.24
CA TYR A 277 28.12 14.63 -4.27
C TYR A 277 29.28 14.92 -5.22
N PHE A 278 29.06 14.69 -6.51
CA PHE A 278 30.05 14.85 -7.59
C PHE A 278 29.61 15.91 -8.60
N LYS A 279 30.58 16.49 -9.33
CA LYS A 279 30.29 17.50 -10.37
C LYS A 279 29.58 16.92 -11.59
N THR A 280 29.86 15.66 -11.92
CA THR A 280 29.29 15.02 -13.11
C THR A 280 28.86 13.59 -12.82
N ILE A 281 27.85 13.15 -13.58
CA ILE A 281 27.37 11.77 -13.56
C ILE A 281 28.47 10.77 -13.88
N LYS A 282 29.38 11.15 -14.78
CA LYS A 282 30.52 10.34 -15.23
C LYS A 282 31.56 10.13 -14.11
N GLU A 283 31.87 11.16 -13.33
CA GLU A 283 32.76 11.03 -12.16
C GLU A 283 32.12 10.18 -11.07
N ALA A 284 30.82 10.40 -10.79
CA ALA A 284 30.06 9.57 -9.87
C ALA A 284 30.08 8.07 -10.26
N SER A 285 29.87 7.76 -11.54
CA SER A 285 29.96 6.40 -12.06
C SER A 285 31.36 5.79 -11.88
N ARG A 286 32.44 6.56 -12.09
CA ARG A 286 33.81 6.04 -11.83
C ARG A 286 34.03 5.70 -10.36
N ALA A 287 33.50 6.51 -9.44
CA ALA A 287 33.55 6.20 -8.01
C ALA A 287 32.79 4.91 -7.69
N VAL A 288 31.63 4.67 -8.31
CA VAL A 288 30.88 3.41 -8.17
C VAL A 288 31.68 2.21 -8.69
N VAL A 289 32.32 2.33 -9.86
CA VAL A 289 33.19 1.27 -10.40
C VAL A 289 34.34 0.95 -9.45
N ALA A 290 34.96 1.97 -8.84
CA ALA A 290 36.01 1.78 -7.85
C ALA A 290 35.47 1.07 -6.59
N MET A 291 34.33 1.52 -6.06
CA MET A 291 33.67 0.92 -4.90
C MET A 291 33.27 -0.55 -5.13
N LYS A 292 32.83 -0.92 -6.34
CA LYS A 292 32.46 -2.31 -6.68
C LYS A 292 33.61 -3.30 -6.52
N LYS A 293 34.85 -2.84 -6.65
CA LYS A 293 36.07 -3.65 -6.54
C LYS A 293 36.43 -3.96 -5.07
N LEU A 294 35.78 -3.30 -4.11
CA LEU A 294 35.96 -3.57 -2.69
C LEU A 294 35.19 -4.83 -2.30
N VAL A 295 35.95 -5.90 -2.08
CA VAL A 295 35.48 -7.16 -1.52
C VAL A 295 36.21 -7.46 -0.23
N ASP A 296 35.53 -8.13 0.69
CA ASP A 296 36.16 -8.67 1.89
C ASP A 296 36.94 -9.97 1.61
N GLU A 297 37.51 -10.55 2.67
CA GLU A 297 38.29 -11.80 2.60
C GLU A 297 37.47 -13.02 2.13
N THR A 298 36.14 -12.96 2.21
CA THR A 298 35.23 -14.02 1.74
C THR A 298 34.78 -13.80 0.30
N GLY A 299 35.15 -12.66 -0.29
CA GLY A 299 34.73 -12.25 -1.64
C GLY A 299 33.37 -11.55 -1.67
N GLU A 300 32.75 -11.24 -0.52
CA GLU A 300 31.52 -10.44 -0.49
C GLU A 300 31.84 -8.95 -0.71
N TRP A 301 30.94 -8.22 -1.39
CA TRP A 301 31.12 -6.78 -1.56
C TRP A 301 31.03 -6.05 -0.22
N THR A 302 32.02 -5.19 0.04
CA THR A 302 32.05 -4.27 1.19
C THR A 302 30.95 -3.23 1.09
N VAL A 303 30.66 -2.75 -0.13
CA VAL A 303 29.55 -1.85 -0.42
C VAL A 303 28.32 -2.68 -0.78
N LYS A 304 27.25 -2.55 0.01
CA LYS A 304 26.02 -3.33 -0.15
C LYS A 304 24.98 -2.62 -1.03
N GLY A 305 25.09 -1.30 -1.23
CA GLY A 305 24.23 -0.53 -2.11
C GLY A 305 24.89 0.77 -2.57
N ALA A 306 24.65 1.19 -3.82
CA ALA A 306 24.97 2.55 -4.28
C ALA A 306 23.90 3.03 -5.26
N GLU A 307 23.15 4.04 -4.85
CA GLU A 307 22.06 4.63 -5.62
C GLU A 307 22.51 5.97 -6.21
N MET A 308 22.58 6.05 -7.54
CA MET A 308 22.92 7.30 -8.20
C MET A 308 21.67 8.15 -8.43
N LEU A 309 21.80 9.46 -8.24
CA LEU A 309 20.73 10.44 -8.38
C LEU A 309 21.26 11.64 -9.18
N ASP A 310 20.73 11.88 -10.38
CA ASP A 310 21.08 13.08 -11.13
C ASP A 310 20.47 14.37 -10.53
N TYR A 311 20.89 15.52 -11.04
CA TYR A 311 20.41 16.83 -10.58
C TYR A 311 18.89 16.95 -10.64
N LYS A 312 18.26 16.42 -11.69
CA LYS A 312 16.80 16.50 -11.87
C LYS A 312 16.07 15.66 -10.83
N SER A 313 16.59 14.47 -10.52
CA SER A 313 16.11 13.62 -9.44
C SER A 313 16.20 14.35 -8.09
N LEU A 314 17.36 14.93 -7.79
CA LEU A 314 17.61 15.65 -6.54
C LEU A 314 16.71 16.90 -6.41
N SER A 315 16.59 17.69 -7.47
CA SER A 315 15.74 18.89 -7.48
C SER A 315 14.24 18.60 -7.43
N SER A 316 13.81 17.37 -7.79
CA SER A 316 12.41 16.96 -7.68
C SER A 316 11.95 16.79 -6.22
N VAL A 317 12.86 16.42 -5.33
CA VAL A 317 12.58 16.23 -3.91
C VAL A 317 12.93 17.51 -3.15
N ASN A 318 11.92 18.35 -2.89
CA ASN A 318 12.07 19.56 -2.06
C ASN A 318 12.29 19.23 -0.56
N ASP A 319 13.12 18.22 -0.27
CA ASP A 319 13.43 17.76 1.07
C ASP A 319 14.35 18.77 1.79
N PRO A 320 14.10 19.11 3.08
CA PRO A 320 14.97 20.02 3.84
C PRO A 320 16.44 19.60 3.87
N VAL A 321 16.71 18.30 3.83
CA VAL A 321 18.07 17.75 3.77
C VAL A 321 18.71 18.08 2.43
N PHE A 322 18.02 17.87 1.31
CA PHE A 322 18.50 18.28 0.00
C PHE A 322 18.73 19.81 -0.04
N LEU A 323 17.80 20.62 0.48
CA LEU A 323 17.95 22.09 0.51
C LEU A 323 19.16 22.55 1.33
N LYS A 324 19.43 21.89 2.46
CA LYS A 324 20.63 22.16 3.26
C LYS A 324 21.89 21.86 2.45
N TYR A 325 21.99 20.67 1.87
CA TYR A 325 23.14 20.28 1.07
C TYR A 325 23.29 21.12 -0.20
N LYS A 326 22.18 21.52 -0.82
CA LYS A 326 22.18 22.48 -1.93
C LYS A 326 22.85 23.79 -1.52
N GLY A 327 22.56 24.30 -0.33
CA GLY A 327 23.23 25.47 0.24
C GLY A 327 24.74 25.24 0.45
N GLU A 328 25.12 24.09 1.03
CA GLU A 328 26.53 23.73 1.23
C GLU A 328 27.28 23.57 -0.11
N VAL A 329 26.67 22.91 -1.09
CA VAL A 329 27.15 22.75 -2.48
C VAL A 329 27.33 24.10 -3.16
N ALA A 330 26.33 25.00 -3.06
CA ALA A 330 26.40 26.34 -3.64
C ALA A 330 27.50 27.21 -3.01
N SER A 331 27.92 26.90 -1.76
CA SER A 331 29.01 27.57 -1.06
C SER A 331 30.38 26.90 -1.20
N SER A 332 30.45 25.71 -1.80
CA SER A 332 31.68 24.92 -1.95
C SER A 332 32.55 25.43 -3.10
N ALA A 333 33.87 25.47 -2.90
CA ALA A 333 34.85 25.92 -3.89
C ALA A 333 35.52 24.73 -4.60
N LEU A 334 34.72 23.88 -5.25
CA LEU A 334 35.26 22.83 -6.12
C LEU A 334 36.17 23.49 -7.20
N PRO A 335 37.42 23.03 -7.39
CA PRO A 335 38.32 23.63 -8.37
C PRO A 335 37.69 23.64 -9.78
N GLY A 336 37.57 24.83 -10.38
CA GLY A 336 36.99 25.00 -11.72
C GLY A 336 35.46 25.00 -11.79
N VAL A 337 34.75 25.08 -10.66
CA VAL A 337 33.29 25.21 -10.57
C VAL A 337 32.95 26.54 -9.91
N GLU A 338 32.20 27.40 -10.61
CA GLU A 338 31.74 28.66 -10.04
C GLU A 338 30.74 28.41 -8.90
N PRO A 339 30.77 29.20 -7.79
CA PRO A 339 29.78 29.09 -6.73
C PRO A 339 28.35 29.18 -7.26
N GLY A 340 27.53 28.18 -6.94
CA GLY A 340 26.15 28.07 -7.44
C GLY A 340 25.99 27.36 -8.79
N ASP A 341 27.08 26.90 -9.43
CA ASP A 341 26.99 26.06 -10.63
C ASP A 341 26.65 24.60 -10.28
N GLU A 342 25.35 24.34 -10.21
CA GLU A 342 24.75 23.02 -9.97
C GLU A 342 24.60 22.17 -11.25
N THR A 343 25.07 22.66 -12.40
CA THR A 343 24.97 21.90 -13.66
C THR A 343 25.78 20.60 -13.56
N GLY A 344 25.14 19.47 -13.87
CA GLY A 344 25.75 18.15 -13.80
C GLY A 344 25.82 17.51 -12.41
N LEU A 345 25.42 18.22 -11.34
CA LEU A 345 25.43 17.72 -9.96
C LEU A 345 24.81 16.33 -9.90
N THR A 346 25.57 15.36 -9.40
CA THR A 346 25.12 13.98 -9.25
C THR A 346 25.45 13.49 -7.85
N ALA A 347 24.48 12.88 -7.18
CA ALA A 347 24.70 12.26 -5.90
C ALA A 347 24.78 10.73 -6.01
N VAL A 348 25.53 10.11 -5.10
CA VAL A 348 25.55 8.66 -4.88
C VAL A 348 25.23 8.40 -3.41
N LEU A 349 24.07 7.81 -3.14
CA LEU A 349 23.71 7.30 -1.82
C LEU A 349 24.27 5.89 -1.67
N THR A 350 25.32 5.73 -0.86
CA THR A 350 26.00 4.45 -0.64
C THR A 350 25.70 3.87 0.73
N GLU A 351 25.67 2.54 0.84
CA GLU A 351 25.42 1.80 2.08
C GLU A 351 26.40 0.64 2.24
N THR A 352 26.85 0.43 3.47
CA THR A 352 27.52 -0.78 3.91
C THR A 352 26.80 -1.38 5.12
N LYS A 353 26.97 -2.70 5.31
CA LYS A 353 26.32 -3.49 6.37
C LYS A 353 27.34 -4.43 6.98
N ALA A 354 27.13 -4.76 8.25
CA ALA A 354 28.04 -5.62 8.99
C ALA A 354 27.30 -6.40 10.09
N ARG A 355 27.93 -7.49 10.53
CA ARG A 355 27.47 -8.31 11.66
C ARG A 355 27.88 -7.72 12.99
N THR A 356 29.00 -6.98 13.03
CA THR A 356 29.47 -6.29 14.23
C THR A 356 29.80 -4.80 13.96
N PRO A 357 29.85 -3.95 14.99
CA PRO A 357 30.27 -2.55 14.84
C PRO A 357 31.71 -2.40 14.33
N GLU A 358 32.62 -3.31 14.69
CA GLU A 358 34.03 -3.26 14.28
C GLU A 358 34.18 -3.53 12.79
N GLU A 359 33.48 -4.54 12.28
CA GLU A 359 33.39 -4.83 10.85
C GLU A 359 32.75 -3.65 10.10
N LEU A 360 31.71 -3.02 10.65
CA LEU A 360 31.12 -1.82 10.05
C LEU A 360 32.15 -0.70 9.90
N GLN A 361 32.94 -0.44 10.95
CA GLN A 361 33.95 0.61 10.94
C GLN A 361 35.08 0.30 9.96
N GLN A 362 35.50 -0.97 9.85
CA GLN A 362 36.48 -1.41 8.85
C GLN A 362 35.96 -1.18 7.43
N ASN A 363 34.70 -1.54 7.17
CA ASN A 363 34.05 -1.31 5.88
C ASN A 363 34.00 0.18 5.54
N ILE A 364 33.60 1.03 6.49
CA ILE A 364 33.58 2.49 6.32
C ILE A 364 34.98 3.00 5.95
N SER A 365 36.01 2.62 6.70
CA SER A 365 37.38 3.09 6.46
C SER A 365 37.93 2.64 5.09
N ALA A 366 37.62 1.42 4.66
CA ALA A 366 37.99 0.92 3.33
C ALA A 366 37.31 1.73 2.21
N ILE A 367 36.02 2.04 2.36
CA ILE A 367 35.26 2.83 1.39
C ILE A 367 35.78 4.27 1.35
N GLU A 368 36.02 4.88 2.50
CA GLU A 368 36.57 6.24 2.59
C GLU A 368 37.95 6.34 1.94
N ALA A 369 38.84 5.36 2.18
CA ALA A 369 40.15 5.30 1.53
C ALA A 369 40.05 5.18 0.01
N CYS A 370 39.13 4.36 -0.50
CA CYS A 370 38.85 4.26 -1.93
C CYS A 370 38.39 5.59 -2.53
N LEU A 371 37.55 6.34 -1.81
CA LEU A 371 36.96 7.59 -2.28
C LEU A 371 37.92 8.79 -2.23
N GLN A 372 39.08 8.69 -1.56
CA GLN A 372 40.11 9.76 -1.56
C GLN A 372 40.64 10.11 -2.97
N ALA A 373 40.52 9.19 -3.93
CA ALA A 373 40.93 9.42 -5.31
C ALA A 373 39.96 10.31 -6.11
N PHE A 374 38.80 10.67 -5.55
CA PHE A 374 37.75 11.42 -6.22
C PHE A 374 37.51 12.76 -5.57
N THR A 375 37.09 13.75 -6.37
CA THR A 375 36.76 15.08 -5.85
C THR A 375 35.26 15.16 -5.61
N THR A 376 34.86 15.60 -4.42
CA THR A 376 33.46 15.72 -4.01
C THR A 376 33.14 17.14 -3.56
N TYR A 377 31.89 17.57 -3.70
CA TYR A 377 31.46 18.91 -3.26
C TYR A 377 31.59 19.09 -1.75
N ILE A 378 31.43 18.01 -0.99
CA ILE A 378 31.59 17.96 0.47
C ILE A 378 32.39 16.71 0.85
N PRO A 379 33.16 16.74 1.96
CA PRO A 379 33.88 15.56 2.41
C PRO A 379 32.97 14.36 2.62
N VAL A 380 33.47 13.17 2.25
CA VAL A 380 32.78 11.89 2.49
C VAL A 380 32.60 11.67 3.98
N ARG A 381 31.36 11.40 4.40
CA ARG A 381 31.00 11.10 5.80
C ARG A 381 29.89 10.07 5.86
N PHE A 382 30.16 8.94 6.50
CA PHE A 382 29.15 7.95 6.84
C PHE A 382 28.44 8.30 8.15
N THR A 383 27.17 7.91 8.25
CA THR A 383 26.41 7.90 9.50
C THR A 383 25.79 6.53 9.69
N ASP A 384 25.96 5.97 10.88
CA ASP A 384 25.35 4.72 11.35
C ASP A 384 24.05 4.99 12.15
N ARG A 385 23.66 6.26 12.28
CA ARG A 385 22.47 6.70 13.03
C ARG A 385 21.21 6.57 12.18
N PRO A 386 20.25 5.71 12.55
CA PRO A 386 19.04 5.47 11.77
C PRO A 386 18.23 6.73 11.46
N GLU A 387 18.13 7.67 12.39
CA GLU A 387 17.42 8.94 12.22
C GLU A 387 18.09 9.90 11.22
N GLU A 388 19.35 9.67 10.88
CA GLU A 388 20.09 10.42 9.87
C GLU A 388 20.03 9.71 8.52
N TYR A 389 20.50 8.46 8.42
CA TYR A 389 20.53 7.76 7.13
C TYR A 389 19.14 7.52 6.55
N SER A 390 18.10 7.35 7.39
CA SER A 390 16.73 7.13 6.89
C SER A 390 16.20 8.32 6.10
N LYS A 391 16.72 9.54 6.35
CA LYS A 391 16.39 10.73 5.56
C LYS A 391 17.01 10.67 4.16
N TYR A 392 18.23 10.13 4.03
CA TYR A 392 18.85 9.91 2.71
C TYR A 392 18.05 8.90 1.89
N TRP A 393 17.65 7.80 2.52
CA TRP A 393 16.78 6.81 1.86
C TRP A 393 15.38 7.34 1.55
N ALA A 394 14.87 8.27 2.36
CA ALA A 394 13.61 8.96 2.06
C ALA A 394 13.72 9.86 0.81
N ILE A 395 14.84 10.59 0.64
CA ILE A 395 15.15 11.32 -0.61
C ILE A 395 15.09 10.36 -1.80
N ARG A 396 15.86 9.26 -1.74
CA ARG A 396 15.92 8.27 -2.84
C ARG A 396 14.57 7.64 -3.15
N SER A 397 13.77 7.31 -2.13
CA SER A 397 12.44 6.71 -2.29
C SER A 397 11.39 7.73 -2.78
N GLY A 398 11.62 9.02 -2.53
CA GLY A 398 10.71 10.12 -2.85
C GLY A 398 10.77 10.60 -4.31
N ILE A 399 11.79 10.23 -5.08
CA ILE A 399 12.01 10.73 -6.46
C ILE A 399 10.84 10.38 -7.39
N PHE A 400 10.57 9.09 -7.62
CA PHE A 400 9.50 8.67 -8.55
C PHE A 400 8.13 9.28 -8.22
N PRO A 401 7.69 9.30 -6.96
CA PRO A 401 6.47 10.01 -6.56
C PRO A 401 6.51 11.52 -6.78
N SER A 402 7.65 12.16 -6.55
CA SER A 402 7.79 13.61 -6.69
C SER A 402 7.75 14.02 -8.16
N VAL A 403 8.53 13.36 -9.02
CA VAL A 403 8.51 13.55 -10.47
C VAL A 403 7.12 13.25 -11.04
N GLY A 404 6.54 12.12 -10.64
CA GLY A 404 5.17 11.78 -11.01
C GLY A 404 4.17 12.84 -10.53
N GLY A 405 4.32 13.38 -9.33
CA GLY A 405 3.41 14.38 -8.75
C GLY A 405 3.54 15.80 -9.32
N THR A 406 4.69 16.15 -9.92
CA THR A 406 4.96 17.46 -10.53
C THR A 406 4.73 17.49 -12.05
N ARG A 407 4.53 16.33 -12.68
CA ARG A 407 4.19 16.24 -14.11
C ARG A 407 2.94 17.05 -14.46
N GLN A 408 2.84 17.45 -15.72
CA GLN A 408 1.62 18.03 -16.26
C GLN A 408 0.45 17.02 -16.13
N PRO A 409 -0.67 17.37 -15.45
CA PRO A 409 -1.83 16.50 -15.40
C PRO A 409 -2.31 16.09 -16.79
N GLY A 410 -2.69 14.82 -16.93
CA GLY A 410 -3.08 14.22 -18.21
C GLY A 410 -1.95 13.53 -18.97
N THR A 411 -0.70 13.66 -18.52
CA THR A 411 0.43 12.86 -19.03
C THR A 411 0.68 11.64 -18.16
N THR A 412 1.32 10.64 -18.76
CA THR A 412 1.81 9.43 -18.12
C THR A 412 3.17 9.71 -17.49
N CYS A 413 3.36 9.30 -16.23
CA CYS A 413 4.68 9.15 -15.64
C CYS A 413 5.22 7.78 -16.05
N LEU A 414 6.14 7.74 -17.00
CA LEU A 414 6.70 6.52 -17.55
C LEU A 414 8.11 6.35 -16.98
N ILE A 415 8.38 5.15 -16.49
CA ILE A 415 9.69 4.76 -15.97
C ILE A 415 10.18 3.54 -16.76
N GLU A 416 11.31 3.71 -17.44
CA GLU A 416 12.05 2.59 -18.01
C GLU A 416 13.25 2.26 -17.12
N ASP A 417 13.76 1.06 -17.28
CA ASP A 417 14.86 0.49 -16.52
C ASP A 417 15.77 -0.26 -17.48
N ILE A 418 17.04 0.12 -17.52
CA ILE A 418 18.06 -0.50 -18.37
C ILE A 418 19.24 -0.91 -17.50
N ALA A 419 20.06 -1.84 -17.99
CA ALA A 419 21.31 -2.21 -17.34
C ALA A 419 22.50 -2.17 -18.28
N PHE A 420 23.63 -1.69 -17.78
CA PHE A 420 24.93 -1.76 -18.46
C PHE A 420 25.91 -2.60 -17.63
N HIS A 421 26.96 -3.09 -18.28
CA HIS A 421 28.08 -3.66 -17.54
C HIS A 421 28.79 -2.56 -16.75
N ILE A 422 29.27 -2.90 -15.54
CA ILE A 422 29.77 -1.91 -14.59
C ILE A 422 30.89 -1.03 -15.16
N GLU A 423 31.78 -1.61 -15.97
CA GLU A 423 32.92 -0.89 -16.55
C GLU A 423 32.49 0.15 -17.60
N ASP A 424 31.31 -0.01 -18.21
CA ASP A 424 30.77 0.91 -19.22
C ASP A 424 29.98 2.08 -18.62
N LEU A 425 29.59 1.99 -17.33
CA LEU A 425 28.70 2.96 -16.68
C LEU A 425 29.12 4.43 -16.87
N PRO A 426 30.41 4.81 -16.75
CA PRO A 426 30.80 6.22 -16.87
C PRO A 426 30.44 6.83 -18.22
N GLU A 427 30.59 6.08 -19.31
CA GLU A 427 30.28 6.57 -20.65
C GLU A 427 28.79 6.37 -20.97
N ALA A 428 28.28 5.16 -20.73
CA ALA A 428 26.92 4.79 -21.09
C ALA A 428 25.86 5.68 -20.42
N THR A 429 26.07 6.06 -19.15
CA THR A 429 25.10 6.88 -18.43
C THR A 429 25.12 8.35 -18.87
N ALA A 430 26.30 8.88 -19.20
CA ALA A 430 26.43 10.23 -19.73
C ALA A 430 25.78 10.34 -21.12
N GLU A 431 25.97 9.33 -21.97
CA GLU A 431 25.34 9.27 -23.28
C GLU A 431 23.82 9.07 -23.21
N LEU A 432 23.33 8.24 -22.27
CA LEU A 432 21.90 8.10 -21.99
C LEU A 432 21.26 9.44 -21.62
N GLN A 433 21.90 10.21 -20.74
CA GLN A 433 21.42 11.55 -20.35
C GLN A 433 21.32 12.49 -21.55
N GLN A 434 22.34 12.51 -22.41
CA GLN A 434 22.32 13.33 -23.63
C GLN A 434 21.27 12.86 -24.63
N LEU A 435 21.09 11.55 -24.80
CA LEU A 435 20.09 10.95 -25.67
C LEU A 435 18.68 11.39 -25.27
N ILE A 436 18.32 11.22 -23.99
CA ILE A 436 17.00 11.61 -23.47
C ILE A 436 16.73 13.11 -23.67
N ALA A 437 17.73 13.95 -23.43
CA ALA A 437 17.62 15.40 -23.65
C ALA A 437 17.42 15.75 -25.13
N ARG A 438 18.11 15.09 -26.07
CA ARG A 438 17.95 15.30 -27.53
C ARG A 438 16.54 14.98 -28.02
N HIS A 439 15.84 14.04 -27.38
CA HIS A 439 14.44 13.72 -27.65
C HIS A 439 13.45 14.70 -26.99
N GLY A 440 13.92 15.76 -26.32
CA GLY A 440 13.08 16.84 -25.78
C GLY A 440 12.60 16.62 -24.34
N TYR A 441 13.05 15.57 -23.64
CA TYR A 441 12.69 15.31 -22.25
C TYR A 441 13.64 16.02 -21.27
N ASN A 442 13.61 17.36 -21.28
CA ASN A 442 14.49 18.20 -20.45
C ASN A 442 14.21 18.12 -18.94
N ASP A 443 13.06 17.56 -18.56
CA ASP A 443 12.62 17.31 -17.18
C ASP A 443 12.82 15.85 -16.75
N ALA A 444 13.42 15.01 -17.60
CA ALA A 444 13.69 13.64 -17.26
C ALA A 444 14.65 13.51 -16.08
N CYS A 445 14.42 12.50 -15.26
CA CYS A 445 15.26 12.18 -14.11
C CYS A 445 15.93 10.83 -14.34
N ILE A 446 17.24 10.75 -14.13
CA ILE A 446 17.99 9.49 -14.14
C ILE A 446 18.45 9.16 -12.73
N TYR A 447 18.10 7.96 -12.27
CA TYR A 447 18.55 7.43 -10.99
C TYR A 447 18.59 5.91 -11.01
N GLY A 448 19.34 5.26 -10.13
CA GLY A 448 19.25 3.79 -10.03
C GLY A 448 20.36 3.11 -9.26
N HIS A 449 20.26 1.78 -9.23
CA HIS A 449 21.16 0.84 -8.55
C HIS A 449 22.49 0.74 -9.30
N ALA A 450 23.35 1.75 -9.14
CA ALA A 450 24.57 1.90 -9.92
C ALA A 450 25.57 0.76 -9.69
N LEU A 451 25.62 0.14 -8.50
CA LEU A 451 26.45 -1.05 -8.25
C LEU A 451 26.08 -2.25 -9.13
N GLU A 452 24.85 -2.31 -9.62
CA GLU A 452 24.34 -3.39 -10.47
C GLU A 452 24.24 -2.94 -11.94
N GLY A 453 24.78 -1.76 -12.24
CA GLY A 453 24.72 -1.14 -13.56
C GLY A 453 23.31 -0.79 -14.04
N ASN A 454 22.32 -0.81 -13.13
CA ASN A 454 20.91 -0.64 -13.43
C ASN A 454 20.49 0.82 -13.26
N TYR A 455 19.96 1.44 -14.31
CA TYR A 455 19.44 2.80 -14.29
C TYR A 455 17.99 2.88 -14.70
N HIS A 456 17.27 3.71 -13.96
CA HIS A 456 15.93 4.14 -14.27
C HIS A 456 15.97 5.54 -14.84
N PHE A 457 15.16 5.77 -15.87
CA PHE A 457 14.85 7.13 -16.29
C PHE A 457 13.33 7.34 -16.30
N ILE A 458 12.91 8.47 -15.72
CA ILE A 458 11.51 8.86 -15.68
C ILE A 458 11.29 9.94 -16.73
N ILE A 459 10.28 9.74 -17.57
CA ILE A 459 9.79 10.73 -18.54
C ILE A 459 8.31 10.98 -18.34
N ASN A 460 7.91 12.23 -18.60
CA ASN A 460 6.51 12.63 -18.66
C ASN A 460 6.04 12.57 -20.11
N GLN A 461 5.18 11.60 -20.42
CA GLN A 461 4.80 11.29 -21.80
C GLN A 461 3.29 11.45 -22.02
N SER A 462 2.91 12.22 -23.05
CA SER A 462 1.54 12.24 -23.54
C SER A 462 1.36 11.19 -24.64
N PHE A 463 0.19 10.57 -24.74
CA PHE A 463 -0.14 9.69 -25.87
C PHE A 463 -1.38 10.18 -26.62
N SER A 464 -1.68 11.48 -26.49
CA SER A 464 -2.88 12.11 -27.04
C SER A 464 -2.76 12.50 -28.51
N THR A 465 -1.54 12.59 -29.06
CA THR A 465 -1.30 12.97 -30.45
C THR A 465 -0.30 12.02 -31.11
N GLN A 466 -0.37 11.88 -32.44
CA GLN A 466 0.55 11.04 -33.19
C GLN A 466 2.01 11.53 -33.10
N ALA A 467 2.23 12.85 -32.99
CA ALA A 467 3.56 13.42 -32.82
C ALA A 467 4.21 13.00 -31.50
N GLU A 468 3.43 13.00 -30.40
CA GLU A 468 3.92 12.53 -29.11
C GLU A 468 4.21 11.02 -29.11
N VAL A 469 3.35 10.21 -29.76
CA VAL A 469 3.60 8.78 -29.96
C VAL A 469 4.89 8.56 -30.75
N LYS A 470 5.11 9.35 -31.81
CA LYS A 470 6.32 9.25 -32.65
C LYS A 470 7.58 9.61 -31.87
N ARG A 471 7.54 10.66 -31.04
CA ARG A 471 8.66 11.02 -30.15
C ARG A 471 9.07 9.88 -29.22
N TYR A 472 8.09 9.18 -28.65
CA TYR A 472 8.36 8.01 -27.81
C TYR A 472 8.93 6.84 -28.62
N GLU A 473 8.38 6.56 -29.81
CA GLU A 473 8.91 5.52 -30.71
C GLU A 473 10.38 5.80 -31.08
N ASP A 474 10.71 7.05 -31.43
CA ASP A 474 12.08 7.46 -31.78
C ASP A 474 13.04 7.32 -30.60
N LEU A 475 12.61 7.75 -29.40
CA LEU A 475 13.39 7.55 -28.17
C LEU A 475 13.68 6.05 -27.94
N MET A 476 12.66 5.19 -28.02
CA MET A 476 12.83 3.76 -27.74
C MET A 476 13.76 3.08 -28.76
N ASN A 477 13.72 3.48 -30.02
CA ASN A 477 14.64 2.98 -31.04
C ASN A 477 16.09 3.40 -30.80
N ASP A 478 16.32 4.66 -30.40
CA ASP A 478 17.66 5.15 -30.08
C ASP A 478 18.19 4.51 -28.78
N ILE A 479 17.33 4.27 -27.79
CA ILE A 479 17.68 3.52 -26.58
C ILE A 479 18.07 2.09 -26.93
N LYS A 480 17.31 1.42 -27.80
CA LYS A 480 17.67 0.09 -28.31
C LYS A 480 19.09 0.10 -28.89
N THR A 481 19.42 1.08 -29.73
CA THR A 481 20.75 1.17 -30.32
C THR A 481 21.84 1.52 -29.32
N LEU A 482 21.59 2.42 -28.37
CA LEU A 482 22.56 2.73 -27.31
C LEU A 482 22.83 1.49 -26.44
N VAL A 483 21.78 0.85 -25.95
CA VAL A 483 21.89 -0.22 -24.95
C VAL A 483 22.36 -1.51 -25.59
N VAL A 484 21.71 -1.97 -26.66
CA VAL A 484 22.02 -3.27 -27.28
C VAL A 484 23.20 -3.16 -28.23
N ASP A 485 23.13 -2.26 -29.21
CA ASP A 485 24.11 -2.27 -30.31
C ASP A 485 25.48 -1.75 -29.87
N LYS A 486 25.53 -0.74 -28.99
CA LYS A 486 26.78 -0.10 -28.56
C LYS A 486 27.39 -0.70 -27.29
N TYR A 487 26.58 -0.92 -26.25
CA TYR A 487 27.07 -1.35 -24.94
C TYR A 487 26.73 -2.80 -24.58
N ASP A 488 25.96 -3.49 -25.43
CA ASP A 488 25.48 -4.86 -25.18
C ASP A 488 24.85 -5.05 -23.78
N GLY A 489 24.20 -3.99 -23.27
CA GLY A 489 23.45 -3.98 -22.03
C GLY A 489 22.07 -4.63 -22.16
N SER A 490 21.26 -4.53 -21.12
CA SER A 490 19.88 -5.04 -21.12
C SER A 490 18.86 -3.92 -21.21
N LEU A 491 17.84 -4.09 -22.07
CA LEU A 491 16.73 -3.15 -22.20
C LEU A 491 15.76 -3.21 -21.03
N LYS A 492 15.80 -4.30 -20.25
CA LYS A 492 15.03 -4.46 -19.01
C LYS A 492 15.85 -5.15 -17.94
N ALA A 493 16.03 -4.43 -16.85
CA ALA A 493 16.79 -4.93 -15.73
C ALA A 493 15.92 -5.64 -14.69
N GLU A 494 14.73 -5.11 -14.37
CA GLU A 494 13.88 -5.63 -13.28
C GLU A 494 12.35 -5.49 -13.47
N HIS A 495 11.86 -4.64 -14.37
CA HIS A 495 10.41 -4.39 -14.53
C HIS A 495 9.67 -5.38 -15.45
N GLY A 496 10.37 -6.41 -15.93
CA GLY A 496 9.88 -7.38 -16.91
C GLY A 496 9.85 -6.83 -18.34
N THR A 497 9.88 -7.74 -19.30
CA THR A 497 9.73 -7.47 -20.74
C THR A 497 8.38 -6.85 -21.03
N GLY A 498 7.32 -7.47 -20.50
CA GLY A 498 5.93 -7.14 -20.78
C GLY A 498 5.61 -7.08 -22.26
N ARG A 499 4.70 -6.17 -22.60
CA ARG A 499 4.33 -5.79 -23.97
C ARG A 499 5.29 -4.76 -24.53
N ASN A 500 5.85 -3.95 -23.63
CA ASN A 500 6.69 -2.81 -23.98
C ASN A 500 7.97 -3.23 -24.70
N MET A 501 8.64 -4.29 -24.20
CA MET A 501 9.92 -4.75 -24.78
C MET A 501 9.81 -6.04 -25.59
N ALA A 502 8.60 -6.61 -25.72
CA ALA A 502 8.34 -7.78 -26.56
C ALA A 502 8.92 -7.68 -27.99
N PRO A 503 8.83 -6.54 -28.71
CA PRO A 503 9.34 -6.47 -30.08
C PRO A 503 10.88 -6.43 -30.16
N PHE A 504 11.56 -6.15 -29.04
CA PHE A 504 13.02 -6.00 -29.00
C PHE A 504 13.75 -7.25 -28.46
N VAL A 505 13.02 -8.25 -27.95
CA VAL A 505 13.63 -9.47 -27.36
C VAL A 505 14.58 -10.16 -28.35
N ARG A 506 14.13 -10.38 -29.59
CA ARG A 506 14.95 -11.01 -30.63
C ARG A 506 16.17 -10.16 -30.99
N HIS A 507 16.05 -8.84 -30.96
CA HIS A 507 17.15 -7.91 -31.25
C HIS A 507 18.22 -7.94 -30.14
N GLU A 508 17.81 -7.96 -28.86
CA GLU A 508 18.73 -8.03 -27.72
C GLU A 508 19.49 -9.38 -27.66
N TRP A 509 18.79 -10.48 -27.93
CA TRP A 509 19.33 -11.82 -27.70
C TRP A 509 19.92 -12.50 -28.93
N GLY A 510 19.48 -12.12 -30.12
CA GLY A 510 19.81 -12.81 -31.37
C GLY A 510 18.93 -14.04 -31.61
N ASP A 511 19.08 -14.63 -32.80
CA ASP A 511 18.19 -15.66 -33.33
C ASP A 511 18.22 -16.98 -32.54
N ASP A 512 19.40 -17.45 -32.16
CA ASP A 512 19.55 -18.75 -31.48
C ASP A 512 18.90 -18.75 -30.10
N ALA A 513 19.16 -17.71 -29.31
CA ALA A 513 18.55 -17.53 -27.99
C ALA A 513 17.03 -17.33 -28.11
N TYR A 514 16.57 -16.49 -29.04
CA TYR A 514 15.15 -16.26 -29.26
C TYR A 514 14.42 -17.55 -29.70
N LYS A 515 15.05 -18.37 -30.55
CA LYS A 515 14.53 -19.68 -30.94
C LYS A 515 14.42 -20.63 -29.75
N ALA A 516 15.41 -20.66 -28.86
CA ALA A 516 15.35 -21.44 -27.63
C ALA A 516 14.19 -20.98 -26.72
N MET A 517 14.01 -19.66 -26.55
CA MET A 517 12.88 -19.11 -25.80
C MET A 517 11.53 -19.51 -26.42
N LYS A 518 11.38 -19.42 -27.75
CA LYS A 518 10.16 -19.88 -28.44
C LYS A 518 9.90 -21.37 -28.25
N ALA A 519 10.94 -22.21 -28.33
CA ALA A 519 10.81 -23.65 -28.10
C ALA A 519 10.33 -23.98 -26.68
N VAL A 520 10.78 -23.23 -25.67
CA VAL A 520 10.26 -23.33 -24.30
C VAL A 520 8.78 -22.92 -24.25
N LYS A 521 8.42 -21.78 -24.85
CA LYS A 521 7.04 -21.31 -24.89
C LYS A 521 6.10 -22.33 -25.55
N GLU A 522 6.49 -22.89 -26.70
CA GLU A 522 5.74 -23.91 -27.43
C GLU A 522 5.59 -25.21 -26.63
N LEU A 523 6.59 -25.57 -25.82
CA LEU A 523 6.53 -26.75 -24.96
C LEU A 523 5.50 -26.60 -23.82
N PHE A 524 5.48 -25.44 -23.17
CA PHE A 524 4.56 -25.16 -22.05
C PHE A 524 3.14 -24.79 -22.51
N ASP A 525 3.03 -24.10 -23.65
CA ASP A 525 1.78 -23.56 -24.17
C ASP A 525 1.72 -23.66 -25.70
N PRO A 526 1.49 -24.88 -26.23
CA PRO A 526 1.49 -25.15 -27.67
C PRO A 526 0.38 -24.42 -28.45
N GLN A 527 -0.66 -23.96 -27.76
CA GLN A 527 -1.77 -23.21 -28.36
C GLN A 527 -1.58 -21.68 -28.27
N GLY A 528 -0.56 -21.20 -27.55
CA GLY A 528 -0.30 -19.77 -27.38
C GLY A 528 -1.37 -19.03 -26.57
N LEU A 529 -2.01 -19.70 -25.60
CA LEU A 529 -3.13 -19.16 -24.81
C LEU A 529 -2.69 -18.41 -23.54
N LEU A 530 -1.50 -18.69 -23.00
CA LEU A 530 -1.00 -18.08 -21.77
C LEU A 530 -0.33 -16.72 -22.05
N ASN A 531 -0.98 -15.68 -21.51
CA ASN A 531 -0.59 -14.26 -21.54
C ASN A 531 -0.11 -13.77 -22.92
N PRO A 532 -0.92 -13.87 -23.98
CA PRO A 532 -0.50 -13.55 -25.34
C PRO A 532 -0.03 -12.10 -25.47
N GLY A 533 0.98 -11.88 -26.32
CA GLY A 533 1.56 -10.55 -26.60
C GLY A 533 2.48 -10.01 -25.51
N VAL A 534 2.77 -10.80 -24.47
CA VAL A 534 3.78 -10.53 -23.44
C VAL A 534 4.99 -11.40 -23.71
N ILE A 535 6.20 -10.82 -23.69
CA ILE A 535 7.48 -11.43 -24.12
C ILE A 535 7.51 -11.78 -25.61
N PHE A 536 6.52 -12.52 -26.09
CA PHE A 536 6.35 -12.94 -27.47
C PHE A 536 5.24 -12.14 -28.13
N ASN A 537 5.61 -11.34 -29.12
CA ASN A 537 4.67 -10.62 -29.98
C ASN A 537 5.28 -10.47 -31.37
N ASP A 538 4.56 -10.91 -32.40
CA ASP A 538 5.04 -10.82 -33.78
C ASP A 538 4.77 -9.42 -34.39
N ASP A 539 3.99 -8.56 -33.73
CA ASP A 539 3.77 -7.17 -34.13
C ASP A 539 4.94 -6.27 -33.65
N PRO A 540 5.81 -5.78 -34.55
CA PRO A 540 6.96 -4.95 -34.16
C PRO A 540 6.55 -3.61 -33.54
N GLN A 541 5.31 -3.17 -33.77
CA GLN A 541 4.77 -1.91 -33.24
C GLN A 541 3.85 -2.13 -32.02
N CYS A 542 3.83 -3.31 -31.41
CA CYS A 542 2.95 -3.56 -30.26
C CYS A 542 3.21 -2.62 -29.07
N HIS A 543 4.45 -2.17 -28.89
CA HIS A 543 4.88 -1.22 -27.84
C HIS A 543 4.35 0.21 -28.01
N ILE A 544 3.71 0.54 -29.15
CA ILE A 544 3.09 1.86 -29.38
C ILE A 544 1.57 1.77 -29.58
N LYS A 545 0.94 0.70 -29.10
CA LYS A 545 -0.49 0.44 -29.22
C LYS A 545 -1.14 0.30 -27.85
N ASN A 546 -2.46 0.47 -27.78
CA ASN A 546 -3.27 0.24 -26.57
C ASN A 546 -2.86 1.10 -25.37
N PHE A 547 -2.43 2.34 -25.61
CA PHE A 547 -2.13 3.27 -24.53
C PHE A 547 -3.35 3.56 -23.67
N LYS A 548 -3.11 3.65 -22.37
CA LYS A 548 -4.10 4.02 -21.38
C LYS A 548 -4.40 5.51 -21.46
N PRO A 549 -5.66 5.93 -21.67
CA PRO A 549 -6.01 7.34 -21.59
C PRO A 549 -5.98 7.82 -20.12
N LEU A 550 -5.46 9.03 -19.92
CA LEU A 550 -5.39 9.70 -18.61
C LEU A 550 -6.20 11.02 -18.61
N PRO A 551 -7.53 10.96 -18.83
CA PRO A 551 -8.36 12.16 -18.81
C PRO A 551 -8.40 12.77 -17.40
N LEU A 552 -8.55 14.09 -17.34
CA LEU A 552 -8.70 14.81 -16.07
C LEU A 552 -10.08 14.59 -15.48
N LEU A 553 -10.15 14.57 -14.15
CA LEU A 553 -11.41 14.51 -13.42
C LEU A 553 -12.17 15.83 -13.57
N VAL A 554 -13.45 15.75 -13.93
CA VAL A 554 -14.32 16.93 -13.99
C VAL A 554 -15.41 16.82 -12.94
N MET A 555 -15.26 17.65 -11.92
CA MET A 555 -16.23 17.82 -10.83
C MET A 555 -16.85 19.22 -10.94
N SER A 556 -18.13 19.34 -10.59
CA SER A 556 -18.97 20.54 -10.72
C SER A 556 -18.47 21.75 -9.93
N ASP A 557 -17.72 21.54 -8.84
CA ASP A 557 -17.08 22.61 -8.06
C ASP A 557 -15.57 22.66 -8.32
N LYS A 558 -15.15 23.56 -9.22
CA LYS A 558 -13.74 23.82 -9.54
C LYS A 558 -12.90 24.36 -8.36
N ARG A 559 -13.51 24.69 -7.21
CA ARG A 559 -12.76 25.18 -6.03
C ARG A 559 -12.15 24.06 -5.19
N GLN A 560 -12.45 22.79 -5.47
CA GLN A 560 -12.00 21.69 -4.62
C GLN A 560 -10.62 21.19 -5.05
N ALA A 561 -9.58 21.61 -4.31
CA ALA A 561 -8.18 21.23 -4.48
C ALA A 561 -7.96 19.70 -4.60
N THR A 562 -8.88 18.88 -4.10
CA THR A 562 -8.82 17.42 -4.13
C THR A 562 -8.92 16.81 -5.54
N SER A 563 -9.69 17.40 -6.47
CA SER A 563 -9.73 16.87 -7.86
C SER A 563 -8.37 17.04 -8.54
N LEU A 564 -7.74 18.21 -8.36
CA LEU A 564 -6.37 18.49 -8.80
C LEU A 564 -5.35 17.54 -8.15
N VAL A 565 -5.54 17.16 -6.88
CA VAL A 565 -4.69 16.16 -6.20
C VAL A 565 -4.91 14.76 -6.75
N ALA A 566 -6.16 14.36 -7.01
CA ALA A 566 -6.46 13.05 -7.59
C ALA A 566 -5.97 12.92 -9.04
N ASP A 567 -5.92 14.01 -9.81
CA ASP A 567 -5.32 14.03 -11.15
C ASP A 567 -3.81 13.77 -11.16
N LYS A 568 -3.13 13.98 -10.02
CA LYS A 568 -1.74 13.51 -9.83
C LYS A 568 -1.62 11.99 -9.84
N CYS A 569 -2.70 11.23 -9.69
CA CYS A 569 -2.63 9.77 -9.64
C CYS A 569 -2.05 9.19 -10.94
N ILE A 570 -1.00 8.37 -10.81
CA ILE A 570 -0.38 7.60 -11.89
C ILE A 570 -0.91 6.15 -11.96
N GLU A 571 -1.88 5.81 -11.11
CA GLU A 571 -2.53 4.48 -11.07
C GLU A 571 -1.59 3.32 -10.69
N CYS A 572 -0.52 3.59 -9.93
CA CYS A 572 0.46 2.59 -9.49
C CYS A 572 -0.09 1.47 -8.59
N GLY A 573 -1.24 1.70 -7.93
CA GLY A 573 -1.88 0.69 -7.07
C GLY A 573 -1.33 0.61 -5.64
N PHE A 574 -0.35 1.42 -5.25
CA PHE A 574 0.22 1.36 -3.89
C PHE A 574 -0.80 1.67 -2.78
N CYS A 575 -1.85 2.40 -3.12
CA CYS A 575 -2.95 2.72 -2.22
C CYS A 575 -3.84 1.51 -1.87
N GLU A 576 -3.75 0.40 -2.62
CA GLU A 576 -4.68 -0.73 -2.49
C GLU A 576 -4.46 -1.57 -1.22
N VAL A 577 -3.25 -1.56 -0.65
CA VAL A 577 -2.94 -2.30 0.57
C VAL A 577 -3.70 -1.77 1.79
N ASN A 578 -3.93 -0.45 1.83
CA ASN A 578 -4.69 0.21 2.89
C ASN A 578 -6.17 0.41 2.56
N CYS A 579 -6.60 0.07 1.33
CA CYS A 579 -7.99 0.19 0.93
C CYS A 579 -8.80 -1.01 1.46
N LEU A 580 -9.63 -0.78 2.47
CA LEU A 580 -10.39 -1.87 3.12
C LEU A 580 -11.36 -2.60 2.18
N SER A 581 -11.84 -1.94 1.13
CA SER A 581 -12.74 -2.56 0.14
C SER A 581 -11.99 -3.29 -0.98
N CYS A 582 -10.65 -3.29 -0.96
CA CYS A 582 -9.82 -4.02 -1.90
C CYS A 582 -10.02 -5.53 -1.74
N GLY A 583 -10.48 -6.17 -2.83
CA GLY A 583 -10.90 -7.56 -2.82
C GLY A 583 -12.30 -7.79 -2.25
N PHE A 584 -13.08 -6.73 -1.99
CA PHE A 584 -14.52 -6.84 -1.72
C PHE A 584 -15.32 -6.26 -2.87
N THR A 585 -15.10 -4.99 -3.18
CA THR A 585 -15.72 -4.29 -4.31
C THR A 585 -14.64 -3.64 -5.16
N LEU A 586 -14.49 -2.30 -5.09
CA LEU A 586 -13.42 -1.58 -5.79
C LEU A 586 -12.31 -1.16 -4.83
N SER A 587 -11.09 -1.10 -5.35
CA SER A 587 -9.94 -0.50 -4.67
C SER A 587 -9.91 1.02 -4.82
N SER A 588 -9.00 1.70 -4.11
CA SER A 588 -8.80 3.15 -4.26
C SER A 588 -8.30 3.53 -5.66
N ARG A 589 -7.38 2.76 -6.26
CA ARG A 589 -6.93 2.95 -7.65
C ARG A 589 -8.10 2.80 -8.63
N GLN A 590 -8.86 1.71 -8.50
CA GLN A 590 -9.97 1.41 -9.41
C GLN A 590 -11.04 2.50 -9.40
N ARG A 591 -11.32 3.11 -8.24
CA ARG A 591 -12.23 4.25 -8.15
C ARG A 591 -11.77 5.45 -8.98
N ILE A 592 -10.48 5.76 -8.97
CA ILE A 592 -9.91 6.86 -9.76
C ILE A 592 -9.99 6.53 -11.25
N VAL A 593 -9.58 5.33 -11.67
CA VAL A 593 -9.67 4.86 -13.07
C VAL A 593 -11.09 5.03 -13.61
N LEU A 594 -12.10 4.61 -12.84
CA LEU A 594 -13.49 4.67 -13.25
C LEU A 594 -14.03 6.10 -13.28
N GLN A 595 -13.67 6.95 -12.32
CA GLN A 595 -14.08 8.35 -12.30
C GLN A 595 -13.45 9.16 -13.44
N ARG A 596 -12.23 8.79 -13.86
CA ARG A 596 -11.59 9.34 -15.06
C ARG A 596 -12.38 9.01 -16.32
N GLU A 597 -12.80 7.75 -16.49
CA GLU A 597 -13.61 7.38 -17.66
C GLU A 597 -15.00 8.03 -17.63
N ILE A 598 -15.67 8.07 -16.48
CA ILE A 598 -16.93 8.80 -16.31
C ILE A 598 -16.75 10.28 -16.67
N SER A 599 -15.67 10.91 -16.21
CA SER A 599 -15.36 12.31 -16.53
C SER A 599 -15.10 12.52 -18.03
N ARG A 600 -14.38 11.60 -18.69
CA ARG A 600 -14.13 11.65 -20.14
C ARG A 600 -15.42 11.56 -20.94
N LEU A 601 -16.29 10.62 -20.59
CA LEU A 601 -17.58 10.45 -21.27
C LEU A 601 -18.50 11.66 -21.06
N LYS A 602 -18.51 12.26 -19.86
CA LYS A 602 -19.23 13.52 -19.59
C LYS A 602 -18.73 14.67 -20.46
N GLN A 603 -17.42 14.82 -20.61
CA GLN A 603 -16.80 15.91 -21.38
C GLN A 603 -16.98 15.74 -22.88
N SER A 604 -16.79 14.52 -23.40
CA SER A 604 -16.84 14.24 -24.83
C SER A 604 -18.26 14.10 -25.38
N GLY A 605 -19.21 13.62 -24.57
CA GLY A 605 -20.57 13.30 -25.02
C GLY A 605 -20.66 12.09 -25.96
N GLU A 606 -19.57 11.32 -26.11
CA GLU A 606 -19.40 10.28 -27.14
C GLU A 606 -20.35 9.08 -26.95
N ASP A 607 -20.59 8.65 -25.71
CA ASP A 607 -21.45 7.49 -25.40
C ASP A 607 -22.29 7.73 -24.13
N PRO A 608 -23.46 8.39 -24.26
CA PRO A 608 -24.36 8.66 -23.14
C PRO A 608 -24.91 7.39 -22.48
N THR A 609 -25.07 6.30 -23.24
CA THR A 609 -25.62 5.03 -22.72
C THR A 609 -24.61 4.36 -21.80
N ARG A 610 -23.35 4.28 -22.23
CA ARG A 610 -22.26 3.74 -21.40
C ARG A 610 -21.97 4.62 -20.20
N LEU A 611 -22.04 5.94 -20.33
CA LEU A 611 -21.94 6.86 -19.20
C LEU A 611 -23.00 6.54 -18.13
N ALA A 612 -24.29 6.48 -18.52
CA ALA A 612 -25.38 6.18 -17.60
C ALA A 612 -25.22 4.79 -16.94
N LEU A 613 -24.73 3.80 -17.69
CA LEU A 613 -24.42 2.47 -17.16
C LEU A 613 -23.31 2.52 -16.10
N LEU A 614 -22.19 3.17 -16.41
CA LEU A 614 -21.05 3.29 -15.50
C LEU A 614 -21.42 4.07 -14.23
N GLU A 615 -22.15 5.17 -14.34
CA GLU A 615 -22.64 5.93 -13.19
C GLU A 615 -23.56 5.09 -12.31
N LYS A 616 -24.47 4.31 -12.91
CA LYS A 616 -25.35 3.38 -12.19
C LYS A 616 -24.54 2.30 -11.47
N GLN A 617 -23.61 1.66 -12.17
CA GLN A 617 -22.78 0.58 -11.63
C GLN A 617 -21.80 1.07 -10.57
N TYR A 618 -21.34 2.33 -10.62
CA TYR A 618 -20.41 2.91 -9.65
C TYR A 618 -21.05 3.16 -8.28
N ARG A 619 -22.38 3.33 -8.19
CA ARG A 619 -23.07 3.74 -6.95
C ARG A 619 -22.71 2.89 -5.74
N TYR A 620 -22.87 1.58 -5.85
CA TYR A 620 -22.58 0.67 -4.75
C TYR A 620 -21.07 0.46 -4.55
N PRO A 621 -20.34 -0.15 -5.51
CA PRO A 621 -18.95 -0.54 -5.30
C PRO A 621 -17.95 0.64 -5.27
N GLY A 622 -18.31 1.77 -5.87
CA GLY A 622 -17.47 2.97 -5.92
C GLY A 622 -17.74 3.92 -4.76
N ASN A 623 -18.99 4.33 -4.58
CA ASN A 623 -19.36 5.32 -3.56
C ASN A 623 -19.76 4.69 -2.22
N GLN A 624 -20.74 3.79 -2.19
CA GLN A 624 -21.36 3.32 -0.96
C GLN A 624 -20.44 2.44 -0.10
N THR A 625 -19.63 1.59 -0.73
CA THR A 625 -18.67 0.70 -0.05
C THR A 625 -17.29 1.34 0.16
N CYS A 626 -17.11 2.62 -0.16
CA CYS A 626 -15.96 3.38 0.33
C CYS A 626 -16.29 3.95 1.72
N ALA A 627 -15.51 3.60 2.74
CA ALA A 627 -15.76 4.16 4.07
C ALA A 627 -15.52 5.68 4.10
N GLY A 628 -14.54 6.18 3.34
CA GLY A 628 -14.10 7.58 3.39
C GLY A 628 -13.05 7.84 4.48
N ASP A 629 -12.39 6.80 5.00
CA ASP A 629 -11.37 6.94 6.05
C ASP A 629 -10.06 7.64 5.61
N GLY A 630 -9.76 7.56 4.31
CA GLY A 630 -8.56 8.11 3.71
C GLY A 630 -7.25 7.39 4.01
N LEU A 631 -7.24 6.19 4.61
CA LEU A 631 -6.00 5.44 4.88
C LEU A 631 -5.19 5.13 3.61
N CYS A 632 -5.86 5.10 2.46
CA CYS A 632 -5.21 4.93 1.16
C CYS A 632 -4.14 6.00 0.85
N SER A 633 -4.20 7.19 1.47
CA SER A 633 -3.19 8.23 1.29
C SER A 633 -1.88 7.92 2.02
N MET A 634 -1.92 7.12 3.09
CA MET A 634 -0.74 6.78 3.90
C MET A 634 0.27 5.90 3.14
N SER A 635 -0.21 5.12 2.17
CA SER A 635 0.62 4.32 1.26
C SER A 635 0.72 4.92 -0.14
N CYS A 636 -0.08 5.96 -0.45
CA CYS A 636 0.07 6.67 -1.71
C CYS A 636 1.27 7.61 -1.58
N PRO A 637 2.29 7.47 -2.43
CA PRO A 637 3.49 8.26 -2.23
C PRO A 637 3.30 9.73 -2.67
N MET A 638 2.18 10.06 -3.31
CA MET A 638 1.73 11.43 -3.61
C MET A 638 0.67 11.95 -2.62
N GLY A 639 0.37 11.22 -1.55
CA GLY A 639 -0.60 11.62 -0.53
C GLY A 639 -2.06 11.66 -1.00
N ILE A 640 -2.40 11.01 -2.11
CA ILE A 640 -3.74 11.08 -2.70
C ILE A 640 -4.75 10.38 -1.80
N ASN A 641 -5.79 11.11 -1.38
CA ASN A 641 -6.87 10.61 -0.55
C ASN A 641 -8.14 10.37 -1.37
N THR A 642 -8.40 9.10 -1.73
CA THR A 642 -9.64 8.71 -2.43
C THR A 642 -10.90 8.86 -1.56
N GLY A 643 -10.75 8.92 -0.23
CA GLY A 643 -11.86 9.23 0.69
C GLY A 643 -12.42 10.63 0.45
N ASP A 644 -11.54 11.61 0.24
CA ASP A 644 -11.94 12.98 -0.07
C ASP A 644 -12.64 13.03 -1.44
N LEU A 645 -12.09 12.39 -2.48
CA LEU A 645 -12.78 12.26 -3.78
C LEU A 645 -14.19 11.67 -3.62
N THR A 646 -14.36 10.69 -2.73
CA THR A 646 -15.67 10.10 -2.46
C THR A 646 -16.61 11.11 -1.76
N HIS A 647 -16.11 11.95 -0.86
CA HIS A 647 -16.90 13.03 -0.25
C HIS A 647 -17.39 14.03 -1.30
N ILE A 648 -16.55 14.37 -2.31
CA ILE A 648 -16.95 15.21 -3.45
C ILE A 648 -18.08 14.57 -4.23
N ILE A 649 -17.93 13.30 -4.63
CA ILE A 649 -18.96 12.56 -5.36
C ILE A 649 -20.28 12.53 -4.58
N ARG A 650 -20.23 12.39 -3.25
CA ARG A 650 -21.41 12.43 -2.38
C ARG A 650 -22.06 13.81 -2.32
N GLN A 651 -21.24 14.87 -2.30
CA GLN A 651 -21.72 16.25 -2.35
C GLN A 651 -22.49 16.53 -3.63
N GLU A 652 -21.96 16.09 -4.78
CA GLU A 652 -22.64 16.23 -6.07
C GLU A 652 -23.96 15.45 -6.13
N ALA A 653 -24.03 14.30 -5.46
CA ALA A 653 -25.25 13.52 -5.35
C ALA A 653 -26.30 14.14 -4.41
N LEU A 654 -25.91 15.13 -3.59
CA LEU A 654 -26.77 15.83 -2.62
C LEU A 654 -26.67 17.35 -2.77
N PRO A 655 -27.06 17.91 -3.93
CA PRO A 655 -26.94 19.34 -4.19
C PRO A 655 -27.82 20.14 -3.21
N LYS A 656 -27.42 21.40 -2.97
CA LYS A 656 -28.18 22.33 -2.12
C LYS A 656 -29.63 22.42 -2.60
N GLY A 657 -30.57 22.31 -1.66
CA GLY A 657 -32.00 22.33 -1.95
C GLY A 657 -32.63 20.97 -2.26
N SER A 658 -31.83 19.92 -2.49
CA SER A 658 -32.34 18.54 -2.56
C SER A 658 -32.99 18.12 -1.24
N LEU A 659 -33.90 17.12 -1.29
CA LEU A 659 -34.57 16.60 -0.09
C LEU A 659 -33.57 16.08 0.95
N GLY A 660 -32.53 15.36 0.51
CA GLY A 660 -31.49 14.86 1.39
C GLY A 660 -30.69 15.98 2.07
N TYR A 661 -30.32 17.03 1.32
CA TYR A 661 -29.65 18.20 1.88
C TYR A 661 -30.53 18.94 2.89
N LYS A 662 -31.81 19.18 2.56
CA LYS A 662 -32.78 19.83 3.46
C LYS A 662 -32.97 19.05 4.76
N ALA A 663 -33.03 17.72 4.70
CA ALA A 663 -33.09 16.87 5.88
C ALA A 663 -31.82 16.99 6.74
N GLY A 664 -30.65 17.00 6.10
CA GLY A 664 -29.36 17.20 6.78
C GLY A 664 -29.27 18.56 7.48
N ASP A 665 -29.71 19.62 6.82
CA ASP A 665 -29.71 20.99 7.37
C ASP A 665 -30.70 21.14 8.52
N PHE A 666 -31.90 20.56 8.39
CA PHE A 666 -32.86 20.48 9.48
C PHE A 666 -32.27 19.78 10.71
N VAL A 667 -31.63 18.63 10.53
CA VAL A 667 -30.98 17.90 11.63
C VAL A 667 -29.87 18.73 12.27
N ALA A 668 -29.11 19.52 11.50
CA ALA A 668 -28.07 20.39 12.02
C ALA A 668 -28.62 21.55 12.87
N ASN A 669 -29.73 22.15 12.42
CA ASN A 669 -30.39 23.28 13.09
C ASN A 669 -31.19 22.84 14.32
N HIS A 670 -31.70 21.62 14.34
CA HIS A 670 -32.46 21.04 15.45
C HIS A 670 -31.70 19.94 16.20
N PHE A 671 -30.36 20.00 16.19
CA PHE A 671 -29.50 18.91 16.64
C PHE A 671 -29.78 18.44 18.08
N ALA A 672 -29.99 19.37 19.02
CA ALA A 672 -30.30 19.03 20.42
C ALA A 672 -31.59 18.20 20.56
N GLY A 673 -32.64 18.55 19.80
CA GLY A 673 -33.91 17.84 19.76
C GLY A 673 -33.76 16.44 19.14
N VAL A 674 -33.07 16.37 17.98
CA VAL A 674 -32.81 15.09 17.29
C VAL A 674 -31.97 14.14 18.16
N LYS A 675 -30.91 14.65 18.79
CA LYS A 675 -30.07 13.90 19.73
C LYS A 675 -30.87 13.35 20.90
N SER A 676 -31.79 14.14 21.44
CA SER A 676 -32.65 13.69 22.54
C SER A 676 -33.66 12.62 22.11
N ALA A 677 -34.17 12.69 20.88
CA ALA A 677 -35.08 11.69 20.32
C ALA A 677 -34.39 10.33 20.02
N LEU A 678 -33.08 10.30 19.82
CA LEU A 678 -32.33 9.04 19.63
C LEU A 678 -32.31 8.16 20.89
N ARG A 679 -32.41 8.75 22.09
CA ARG A 679 -32.35 7.98 23.35
C ARG A 679 -33.53 6.99 23.48
N PRO A 680 -34.81 7.40 23.33
CA PRO A 680 -35.94 6.47 23.31
C PRO A 680 -35.81 5.34 22.29
N VAL A 681 -35.26 5.62 21.10
CA VAL A 681 -35.05 4.61 20.05
C VAL A 681 -34.08 3.52 20.53
N LEU A 682 -32.96 3.92 21.14
CA LEU A 682 -32.00 2.99 21.74
C LEU A 682 -32.61 2.22 22.92
N SER A 683 -33.43 2.88 23.74
CA SER A 683 -34.15 2.22 24.84
C SER A 683 -35.13 1.16 24.34
N LEU A 684 -35.91 1.48 23.29
CA LEU A 684 -36.86 0.56 22.65
C LEU A 684 -36.15 -0.62 21.99
N ALA A 685 -35.05 -0.37 21.27
CA ALA A 685 -34.23 -1.43 20.69
C ALA A 685 -33.67 -2.37 21.76
N ASN A 686 -33.20 -1.84 22.90
CA ASN A 686 -32.74 -2.64 24.02
C ASN A 686 -33.88 -3.41 24.73
N PHE A 687 -35.09 -2.83 24.82
CA PHE A 687 -36.27 -3.51 25.34
C PHE A 687 -36.66 -4.69 24.42
N GLY A 688 -36.74 -4.46 23.10
CA GLY A 688 -36.99 -5.49 22.11
C GLY A 688 -35.95 -6.62 22.14
N HIS A 689 -34.66 -6.30 22.28
CA HIS A 689 -33.59 -7.29 22.48
C HIS A 689 -33.78 -8.09 23.78
N SER A 690 -34.27 -7.46 24.84
CA SER A 690 -34.51 -8.13 26.13
C SER A 690 -35.70 -9.09 26.09
N LEU A 691 -36.72 -8.79 25.28
CA LEU A 691 -37.90 -9.63 25.10
C LEU A 691 -37.64 -10.79 24.13
N LEU A 692 -37.01 -10.53 22.99
CA LEU A 692 -36.89 -11.47 21.86
C LEU A 692 -35.60 -12.30 21.87
N GLY A 693 -34.60 -11.88 22.64
CA GLY A 693 -33.26 -12.48 22.63
C GLY A 693 -32.45 -12.17 21.36
N THR A 694 -31.15 -12.48 21.41
CA THR A 694 -30.19 -12.08 20.36
C THR A 694 -30.49 -12.67 18.99
N LYS A 695 -30.86 -13.96 18.92
CA LYS A 695 -31.08 -14.65 17.63
C LYS A 695 -32.27 -14.07 16.86
N ALA A 696 -33.43 -13.95 17.51
CA ALA A 696 -34.64 -13.43 16.87
C ALA A 696 -34.50 -11.94 16.52
N MET A 697 -33.97 -11.12 17.43
CA MET A 697 -33.76 -9.70 17.17
C MET A 697 -32.81 -9.46 15.98
N SER A 698 -31.72 -10.23 15.88
CA SER A 698 -30.79 -10.13 14.75
C SER A 698 -31.44 -10.56 13.43
N GLY A 699 -32.37 -11.51 13.43
CA GLY A 699 -33.12 -11.91 12.24
C GLY A 699 -34.07 -10.80 11.76
N ILE A 700 -34.82 -10.20 12.69
CA ILE A 700 -35.75 -9.11 12.39
C ILE A 700 -35.00 -7.88 11.87
N THR A 701 -33.92 -7.47 12.54
CA THR A 701 -33.16 -6.27 12.14
C THR A 701 -32.45 -6.47 10.82
N LYS A 702 -31.95 -7.67 10.53
CA LYS A 702 -31.42 -8.01 9.19
C LYS A 702 -32.52 -7.96 8.13
N GLY A 703 -33.71 -8.50 8.42
CA GLY A 703 -34.84 -8.42 7.51
C GLY A 703 -35.25 -6.98 7.19
N LEU A 704 -35.40 -6.14 8.23
CA LEU A 704 -35.73 -4.72 8.07
C LEU A 704 -34.60 -3.93 7.38
N HIS A 705 -33.33 -4.21 7.69
CA HIS A 705 -32.19 -3.61 7.01
C HIS A 705 -32.19 -3.93 5.52
N ASN A 706 -32.35 -5.21 5.17
CA ASN A 706 -32.35 -5.66 3.77
C ASN A 706 -33.56 -5.12 2.99
N ALA A 707 -34.73 -4.99 3.64
CA ALA A 707 -35.96 -4.55 2.98
C ALA A 707 -36.12 -3.01 2.91
N LEU A 708 -35.70 -2.29 3.96
CA LEU A 708 -35.97 -0.85 4.12
C LEU A 708 -34.70 0.01 4.16
N GLY A 709 -33.50 -0.59 4.12
CA GLY A 709 -32.22 0.14 4.14
C GLY A 709 -31.91 0.86 5.46
N ILE A 710 -32.59 0.50 6.55
CA ILE A 710 -32.38 1.12 7.86
C ILE A 710 -31.06 0.65 8.50
N PRO A 711 -30.39 1.45 9.35
CA PRO A 711 -29.19 1.03 10.08
C PRO A 711 -29.30 -0.34 10.77
N LEU A 712 -28.34 -1.23 10.55
CA LEU A 712 -28.32 -2.55 11.18
C LEU A 712 -28.07 -2.42 12.69
N TRP A 713 -28.99 -2.95 13.49
CA TRP A 713 -28.78 -3.16 14.91
C TRP A 713 -28.03 -4.48 15.14
N THR A 714 -27.01 -4.45 16.00
CA THR A 714 -26.23 -5.62 16.43
C THR A 714 -26.25 -5.75 17.96
N PRO A 715 -25.91 -6.92 18.53
CA PRO A 715 -25.86 -7.10 19.99
C PRO A 715 -24.81 -6.23 20.70
N ALA A 716 -23.85 -5.68 19.94
CA ALA A 716 -22.87 -4.73 20.43
C ALA A 716 -23.43 -3.30 20.52
N MET A 717 -24.65 -3.04 20.04
CA MET A 717 -25.27 -1.72 20.09
C MET A 717 -25.46 -1.26 21.55
N PRO A 718 -25.00 -0.05 21.88
CA PRO A 718 -25.15 0.52 23.21
C PRO A 718 -26.60 0.77 23.64
N LYS A 719 -26.83 0.76 24.95
CA LYS A 719 -28.03 1.35 25.56
C LYS A 719 -27.99 2.88 25.44
N SER A 720 -29.14 3.52 25.60
CA SER A 720 -29.21 4.99 25.73
C SER A 720 -28.45 5.47 26.97
N TYR A 721 -27.79 6.62 26.85
CA TYR A 721 -27.16 7.35 27.95
C TYR A 721 -27.56 8.83 27.91
N GLN A 722 -27.65 9.42 29.09
CA GLN A 722 -27.87 10.84 29.28
C GLN A 722 -26.94 11.29 30.41
N LEU A 723 -26.10 12.28 30.10
CA LEU A 723 -25.27 12.95 31.08
C LEU A 723 -26.17 13.63 32.12
N GLN A 724 -25.98 13.32 33.40
CA GLN A 724 -26.83 13.86 34.47
C GLN A 724 -26.33 15.24 34.94
N ALA A 725 -27.25 16.12 35.35
CA ALA A 725 -26.91 17.44 35.89
C ALA A 725 -26.03 17.36 37.16
N THR A 726 -26.21 16.31 37.95
CA THR A 726 -25.38 16.00 39.13
C THR A 726 -23.93 15.66 38.78
N GLU A 727 -23.68 15.04 37.62
CA GLU A 727 -22.33 14.73 37.12
C GLU A 727 -21.61 16.00 36.60
N LEU A 728 -22.38 16.94 36.05
CA LEU A 728 -21.92 18.28 35.64
C LEU A 728 -21.67 19.21 36.85
N GLN A 729 -22.32 18.96 37.99
CA GLN A 729 -22.18 19.75 39.22
C GLN A 729 -21.16 19.17 40.21
N ALA A 730 -20.85 17.87 40.17
CA ALA A 730 -19.82 17.25 41.01
C ALA A 730 -18.42 17.88 40.83
N THR A 731 -18.19 18.53 39.70
CA THR A 731 -16.99 19.35 39.41
C THR A 731 -17.04 20.74 40.07
N SER A 732 -18.23 21.32 40.29
CA SER A 732 -18.41 22.60 40.99
C SER A 732 -18.58 22.47 42.50
N THR A 733 -19.23 21.42 43.04
CA THR A 733 -19.42 21.25 44.50
C THR A 733 -18.13 20.91 45.25
N MET A 734 -17.07 20.49 44.55
CA MET A 734 -15.75 20.44 45.18
C MET A 734 -15.17 21.84 45.45
N GLN A 735 -15.67 22.94 44.87
CA GLN A 735 -15.26 24.29 45.30
C GLN A 735 -15.75 24.63 46.72
N HIS A 736 -16.90 24.09 47.15
CA HIS A 736 -17.47 24.41 48.47
C HIS A 736 -17.04 23.46 49.59
N ASN A 737 -16.92 22.15 49.33
CA ASN A 737 -16.36 21.23 50.33
C ASN A 737 -14.84 21.35 50.49
N SER A 738 -14.17 21.99 49.54
CA SER A 738 -12.76 22.38 49.69
C SER A 738 -12.57 23.42 50.78
N ALA A 739 -13.50 24.32 51.08
CA ALA A 739 -13.27 25.29 52.16
C ALA A 739 -13.09 24.62 53.54
N ALA A 740 -13.70 23.45 53.76
CA ALA A 740 -13.56 22.69 55.01
C ALA A 740 -12.41 21.66 55.00
N LEU A 741 -12.02 21.12 53.83
CA LEU A 741 -10.89 20.18 53.70
C LEU A 741 -9.54 20.84 53.35
N VAL A 742 -9.54 22.05 52.79
CA VAL A 742 -8.32 22.86 52.48
C VAL A 742 -7.61 23.30 53.76
N ALA A 743 -8.25 23.24 54.92
CA ALA A 743 -7.60 23.47 56.20
C ALA A 743 -6.64 22.33 56.63
N ARG A 744 -6.60 21.18 55.93
CA ARG A 744 -5.73 20.04 56.30
C ARG A 744 -4.91 19.42 55.15
N SER A 745 -4.91 20.00 53.96
CA SER A 745 -4.09 19.54 52.82
C SER A 745 -3.61 20.75 52.02
N SER A 746 -2.30 20.98 52.02
CA SER A 746 -1.62 22.10 51.35
C SER A 746 -1.48 21.92 49.82
N VAL A 747 -2.36 21.17 49.16
CA VAL A 747 -2.27 20.90 47.72
C VAL A 747 -3.31 21.74 46.97
N THR A 748 -2.88 22.89 46.45
CA THR A 748 -3.64 23.64 45.44
C THR A 748 -3.79 22.78 44.18
N ARG A 749 -5.03 22.43 43.79
CA ARG A 749 -5.30 21.71 42.53
C ARG A 749 -5.07 22.67 41.36
N ASN A 750 -3.86 22.66 40.80
CA ASN A 750 -3.42 23.62 39.78
C ASN A 750 -3.69 23.19 38.32
N TYR A 751 -4.33 22.05 38.07
CA TYR A 751 -4.51 21.52 36.71
C TYR A 751 -5.97 21.59 36.25
N LYS A 752 -6.22 22.26 35.13
CA LYS A 752 -7.55 22.39 34.51
C LYS A 752 -7.55 21.76 33.11
N VAL A 753 -8.68 21.16 32.72
CA VAL A 753 -8.88 20.57 31.39
C VAL A 753 -10.29 20.87 30.89
N VAL A 754 -10.42 21.20 29.61
CA VAL A 754 -11.73 21.22 28.95
C VAL A 754 -12.02 19.82 28.43
N TYR A 755 -13.04 19.15 28.97
CA TYR A 755 -13.47 17.85 28.49
C TYR A 755 -14.72 17.99 27.62
N PHE A 756 -14.58 17.67 26.33
CA PHE A 756 -15.69 17.57 25.40
C PHE A 756 -16.01 16.09 25.10
N PRO A 757 -17.02 15.51 25.78
CA PRO A 757 -17.54 14.22 25.37
C PRO A 757 -18.22 14.35 24.00
N SER A 758 -17.87 13.50 23.06
CA SER A 758 -18.46 13.55 21.71
C SER A 758 -19.99 13.34 21.76
N CYS A 759 -20.70 13.89 20.78
CA CYS A 759 -22.17 13.79 20.71
C CYS A 759 -22.69 12.34 20.80
N ILE A 760 -21.91 11.38 20.29
CA ILE A 760 -22.23 9.96 20.37
C ILE A 760 -22.05 9.40 21.78
N ASN A 761 -20.96 9.74 22.49
CA ASN A 761 -20.75 9.30 23.88
C ASN A 761 -21.68 10.00 24.88
N GLN A 762 -22.25 11.15 24.52
CA GLN A 762 -23.33 11.80 25.27
C GLN A 762 -24.71 11.14 25.09
N THR A 763 -24.83 10.17 24.18
CA THR A 763 -26.11 9.54 23.79
C THR A 763 -26.07 8.01 23.92
N MET A 764 -24.91 7.40 23.69
CA MET A 764 -24.68 5.96 23.70
C MET A 764 -23.87 5.57 24.95
N GLY A 765 -24.46 4.71 25.78
CA GLY A 765 -23.86 4.17 26.99
C GLY A 765 -23.11 2.86 26.76
N LEU A 766 -23.31 1.91 27.67
CA LEU A 766 -22.72 0.58 27.58
C LEU A 766 -23.60 -0.39 26.80
N ALA A 767 -22.98 -1.36 26.12
CA ALA A 767 -23.68 -2.51 25.55
C ALA A 767 -24.27 -3.40 26.66
N LYS A 768 -25.28 -4.22 26.34
CA LYS A 768 -25.99 -5.04 27.34
C LYS A 768 -25.09 -5.99 28.13
N LYS A 769 -24.06 -6.56 27.49
CA LYS A 769 -23.06 -7.43 28.11
C LYS A 769 -21.69 -6.74 28.11
N SER A 770 -21.61 -5.57 28.72
CA SER A 770 -20.36 -4.82 28.80
C SER A 770 -19.42 -5.43 29.85
N PRO A 771 -18.10 -5.48 29.59
CA PRO A 771 -17.11 -5.93 30.58
C PRO A 771 -16.78 -4.86 31.63
N VAL A 772 -17.40 -3.67 31.53
CA VAL A 772 -17.17 -2.52 32.40
C VAL A 772 -18.52 -2.02 32.93
N GLU A 773 -18.48 -1.28 34.04
CA GLU A 773 -19.70 -0.93 34.81
C GLU A 773 -20.25 0.46 34.52
N GLN A 774 -19.40 1.41 34.12
CA GLN A 774 -19.77 2.82 33.95
C GLN A 774 -19.61 3.28 32.48
N PRO A 775 -20.47 4.20 31.98
CA PRO A 775 -20.29 4.83 30.67
C PRO A 775 -18.96 5.57 30.53
N LEU A 776 -18.53 5.79 29.28
CA LEU A 776 -17.19 6.36 29.01
C LEU A 776 -17.02 7.76 29.59
N VAL A 777 -18.06 8.60 29.53
CA VAL A 777 -17.99 9.97 30.04
C VAL A 777 -17.70 9.97 31.54
N ASN A 778 -18.40 9.14 32.32
CA ASN A 778 -18.14 8.94 33.74
C ASN A 778 -16.73 8.40 34.00
N LYS A 779 -16.29 7.42 33.21
CA LYS A 779 -14.96 6.84 33.35
C LYS A 779 -13.84 7.85 33.09
N MET A 780 -13.99 8.69 32.07
CA MET A 780 -13.05 9.77 31.78
C MET A 780 -13.02 10.81 32.89
N VAL A 781 -14.17 11.23 33.41
CA VAL A 781 -14.27 12.14 34.56
C VAL A 781 -13.55 11.56 35.77
N SER A 782 -13.81 10.30 36.11
CA SER A 782 -13.14 9.60 37.21
C SER A 782 -11.62 9.57 37.03
N LEU A 783 -11.13 9.25 35.83
CA LEU A 783 -9.69 9.19 35.54
C LEU A 783 -9.01 10.57 35.63
N LEU A 784 -9.65 11.62 35.12
CA LEU A 784 -9.16 13.00 35.22
C LEU A 784 -9.10 13.49 36.67
N GLN A 785 -10.14 13.22 37.45
CA GLN A 785 -10.20 13.56 38.87
C GLN A 785 -9.15 12.80 39.68
N LYS A 786 -8.95 11.51 39.38
CA LYS A 786 -7.89 10.68 39.97
C LYS A 786 -6.50 11.24 39.73
N ALA A 787 -6.28 11.89 38.59
CA ALA A 787 -5.04 12.59 38.26
C ALA A 787 -4.99 14.06 38.74
N GLY A 788 -5.98 14.51 39.52
CA GLY A 788 -6.00 15.83 40.15
C GLY A 788 -6.49 17.00 39.27
N TYR A 789 -7.15 16.72 38.15
CA TYR A 789 -7.67 17.77 37.25
C TYR A 789 -9.04 18.31 37.69
N GLU A 790 -9.19 19.63 37.61
CA GLU A 790 -10.48 20.31 37.52
C GLU A 790 -11.00 20.23 36.08
N ILE A 791 -12.25 19.82 35.90
CA ILE A 791 -12.85 19.54 34.59
C ILE A 791 -13.84 20.64 34.25
N ILE A 792 -13.64 21.25 33.08
CA ILE A 792 -14.50 22.28 32.49
C ILE A 792 -15.27 21.63 31.34
N PHE A 793 -16.60 21.73 31.38
CA PHE A 793 -17.45 21.33 30.27
C PHE A 793 -17.87 22.56 29.46
N PRO A 794 -17.84 22.50 28.11
CA PRO A 794 -18.37 23.57 27.27
C PRO A 794 -19.86 23.83 27.54
N LYS A 795 -20.33 25.06 27.34
CA LYS A 795 -21.76 25.38 27.40
C LYS A 795 -22.51 24.72 26.22
N ASP A 796 -23.80 24.45 26.40
CA ASP A 796 -24.72 23.97 25.35
C ASP A 796 -24.25 22.71 24.58
N MET A 797 -23.57 21.76 25.27
CA MET A 797 -23.03 20.53 24.64
C MET A 797 -24.07 19.66 23.91
N ASP A 798 -25.35 19.82 24.23
CA ASP A 798 -26.45 19.15 23.53
C ASP A 798 -26.62 19.63 22.08
N LYS A 799 -26.21 20.86 21.77
CA LYS A 799 -26.24 21.47 20.43
C LYS A 799 -24.94 21.28 19.64
N LEU A 800 -23.84 20.95 20.30
CA LEU A 800 -22.50 20.92 19.69
C LEU A 800 -22.18 19.59 18.99
N CYS A 801 -21.51 19.68 17.83
CA CYS A 801 -21.02 18.54 17.08
C CYS A 801 -19.73 18.92 16.32
N CYS A 802 -18.83 17.95 16.14
CA CYS A 802 -17.60 18.13 15.36
C CYS A 802 -17.85 18.27 13.84
N GLY A 803 -19.04 17.93 13.35
CA GLY A 803 -19.39 18.00 11.91
C GLY A 803 -19.23 16.69 11.12
N THR A 804 -18.55 15.67 11.67
CA THR A 804 -18.20 14.41 10.95
C THR A 804 -19.41 13.69 10.33
N ILE A 805 -20.60 13.78 10.95
CA ILE A 805 -21.84 13.17 10.44
C ILE A 805 -22.22 13.71 9.05
N TRP A 806 -22.02 15.00 8.83
CA TRP A 806 -22.38 15.67 7.58
C TRP A 806 -21.25 15.55 6.55
N GLU A 807 -20.00 15.61 6.99
CA GLU A 807 -18.82 15.37 6.15
C GLU A 807 -18.88 14.01 5.46
N SER A 808 -19.16 12.92 6.20
CA SER A 808 -19.24 11.57 5.64
C SER A 808 -20.36 11.39 4.61
N LYS A 809 -21.36 12.28 4.64
CA LYS A 809 -22.51 12.33 3.72
C LYS A 809 -22.28 13.28 2.53
N GLY A 810 -21.18 14.05 2.49
CA GLY A 810 -20.91 15.03 1.43
C GLY A 810 -21.55 16.40 1.67
N MET A 811 -21.93 16.74 2.90
CA MET A 811 -22.51 18.04 3.26
C MET A 811 -21.47 18.91 4.00
N LEU A 812 -20.38 19.24 3.31
CA LEU A 812 -19.20 19.88 3.92
C LEU A 812 -19.51 21.25 4.55
N ASP A 813 -20.36 22.05 3.92
CA ASP A 813 -20.75 23.37 4.42
C ASP A 813 -21.54 23.30 5.74
N ILE A 814 -22.44 22.32 5.87
CA ILE A 814 -23.15 22.05 7.13
C ILE A 814 -22.15 21.54 8.19
N ALA A 815 -21.24 20.65 7.78
CA ALA A 815 -20.21 20.13 8.66
C ALA A 815 -19.34 21.26 9.23
N ASP A 816 -18.87 22.18 8.39
CA ASP A 816 -18.00 23.30 8.75
C ASP A 816 -18.71 24.28 9.68
N ARG A 817 -19.99 24.59 9.40
CA ARG A 817 -20.83 25.40 10.29
C ARG A 817 -20.94 24.80 11.69
N LYS A 818 -21.20 23.50 11.80
CA LYS A 818 -21.26 22.81 13.10
C LYS A 818 -19.91 22.79 13.81
N THR A 819 -18.81 22.62 13.07
CA THR A 819 -17.46 22.71 13.63
C THR A 819 -17.15 24.11 14.15
N ALA A 820 -17.60 25.17 13.48
CA ALA A 820 -17.42 26.55 13.93
C ALA A 820 -18.20 26.86 15.22
N GLU A 821 -19.44 26.36 15.34
CA GLU A 821 -20.21 26.43 16.60
C GLU A 821 -19.47 25.73 17.76
N LEU A 822 -18.88 24.56 17.49
CA LEU A 822 -18.04 23.85 18.46
C LEU A 822 -16.75 24.63 18.79
N GLU A 823 -16.06 25.19 17.81
CA GLU A 823 -14.85 26.01 18.02
C GLU A 823 -15.15 27.16 18.99
N ALA A 824 -16.25 27.89 18.78
CA ALA A 824 -16.63 29.01 19.62
C ALA A 824 -16.83 28.60 21.09
N ALA A 825 -17.57 27.51 21.32
CA ALA A 825 -17.82 27.00 22.67
C ALA A 825 -16.55 26.47 23.35
N LEU A 826 -15.65 25.81 22.61
CA LEU A 826 -14.37 25.33 23.13
C LEU A 826 -13.40 26.48 23.41
N TRP A 827 -13.42 27.53 22.58
CA TRP A 827 -12.58 28.71 22.75
C TRP A 827 -12.94 29.45 24.04
N GLU A 828 -14.24 29.61 24.33
CA GLU A 828 -14.72 30.16 25.59
C GLU A 828 -14.33 29.26 26.77
N ALA A 829 -14.64 27.96 26.70
CA ALA A 829 -14.40 27.01 27.79
C ALA A 829 -12.91 26.84 28.14
N SER A 830 -12.02 26.97 27.15
CA SER A 830 -10.58 26.84 27.32
C SER A 830 -9.89 28.11 27.79
N GLU A 831 -10.65 29.18 28.09
CA GLU A 831 -10.10 30.52 28.32
C GLU A 831 -9.15 30.93 27.19
N GLN A 832 -9.64 30.87 25.95
CA GLN A 832 -8.90 31.25 24.75
C GLN A 832 -7.66 30.37 24.50
N GLY A 833 -7.81 29.05 24.69
CA GLY A 833 -6.76 28.05 24.44
C GLY A 833 -5.75 27.88 25.57
N LYS A 834 -5.95 28.54 26.72
CA LYS A 834 -5.13 28.39 27.93
C LYS A 834 -5.17 26.97 28.48
N TYR A 835 -6.33 26.32 28.48
CA TYR A 835 -6.50 24.96 28.97
C TYR A 835 -6.53 23.94 27.82
N PRO A 836 -5.90 22.76 27.99
CA PRO A 836 -5.95 21.72 26.98
C PRO A 836 -7.38 21.19 26.83
N VAL A 837 -7.76 20.91 25.57
CA VAL A 837 -9.09 20.39 25.24
C VAL A 837 -8.99 18.91 24.89
N LEU A 838 -9.71 18.06 25.61
CA LEU A 838 -9.79 16.62 25.40
C LEU A 838 -11.12 16.24 24.73
N CYS A 839 -11.05 15.50 23.63
CA CYS A 839 -12.23 14.88 23.00
C CYS A 839 -12.15 13.35 23.08
N ASP A 840 -13.19 12.68 23.58
CA ASP A 840 -13.19 11.22 23.85
C ASP A 840 -13.38 10.30 22.63
N GLN A 841 -13.25 10.83 21.42
CA GLN A 841 -13.63 10.13 20.19
C GLN A 841 -12.69 10.53 19.05
N SER A 842 -11.78 9.63 18.66
CA SER A 842 -10.69 9.97 17.72
C SER A 842 -11.17 10.51 16.35
N PRO A 843 -12.24 9.98 15.72
CA PRO A 843 -12.76 10.54 14.46
C PRO A 843 -13.32 11.95 14.61
N CYS A 844 -13.97 12.27 15.74
CA CYS A 844 -14.44 13.63 16.01
C CYS A 844 -13.25 14.58 16.13
N LEU A 845 -12.24 14.17 16.92
CA LEU A 845 -11.03 14.95 17.11
C LEU A 845 -10.25 15.15 15.82
N HIS A 846 -10.14 14.14 14.97
CA HIS A 846 -9.44 14.27 13.68
C HIS A 846 -10.02 15.42 12.87
N ARG A 847 -11.35 15.46 12.67
CA ARG A 847 -11.99 16.59 11.99
C ARG A 847 -11.79 17.91 12.75
N MET A 848 -11.90 17.89 14.08
CA MET A 848 -11.65 19.09 14.88
C MET A 848 -10.23 19.62 14.64
N ARG A 849 -9.19 18.78 14.59
CA ARG A 849 -7.82 19.22 14.28
C ARG A 849 -7.66 19.72 12.86
N GLU A 850 -8.41 19.18 11.89
CA GLU A 850 -8.39 19.68 10.52
C GLU A 850 -8.98 21.10 10.42
N CYS A 851 -10.06 21.40 11.16
CA CYS A 851 -10.80 22.66 11.02
C CYS A 851 -10.49 23.72 12.10
N ILE A 852 -10.17 23.30 13.33
CA ILE A 852 -9.94 24.16 14.51
C ILE A 852 -8.44 24.30 14.70
N LYS A 853 -7.90 25.47 14.37
CA LYS A 853 -6.45 25.77 14.49
C LYS A 853 -6.11 26.69 15.66
N LYS A 854 -7.12 27.32 16.29
CA LYS A 854 -6.91 28.34 17.33
C LYS A 854 -6.45 27.78 18.67
N MET A 855 -6.68 26.50 18.95
CA MET A 855 -6.36 25.87 20.24
C MET A 855 -5.80 24.46 20.06
N LYS A 856 -5.09 23.95 21.07
CA LYS A 856 -4.59 22.58 21.07
C LYS A 856 -5.69 21.61 21.53
N LEU A 857 -5.90 20.58 20.74
CA LEU A 857 -6.91 19.55 20.95
C LEU A 857 -6.23 18.20 21.09
N TYR A 858 -6.66 17.36 22.02
CA TYR A 858 -5.97 16.13 22.39
C TYR A 858 -6.87 14.90 22.31
N GLU A 859 -6.28 13.81 21.83
CA GLU A 859 -6.88 12.47 21.75
C GLU A 859 -6.78 11.78 23.10
N PRO A 860 -7.67 10.85 23.50
CA PRO A 860 -7.60 10.27 24.83
C PRO A 860 -6.28 9.59 25.17
N ALA A 861 -5.71 8.78 24.27
CA ALA A 861 -4.42 8.13 24.51
C ALA A 861 -3.29 9.15 24.59
N GLU A 862 -3.28 10.14 23.70
CA GLU A 862 -2.31 11.23 23.70
C GLU A 862 -2.40 12.08 24.98
N PHE A 863 -3.61 12.48 25.38
CA PHE A 863 -3.82 13.28 26.58
C PHE A 863 -3.39 12.52 27.83
N ILE A 864 -3.79 11.25 27.95
CA ILE A 864 -3.38 10.41 29.09
C ILE A 864 -1.86 10.29 29.12
N TYR A 865 -1.24 9.99 27.98
CA TYR A 865 0.20 9.79 27.89
C TYR A 865 1.00 11.07 28.19
N THR A 866 0.53 12.23 27.72
CA THR A 866 1.22 13.51 27.90
C THR A 866 0.96 14.15 29.26
N PHE A 867 -0.27 14.12 29.76
CA PHE A 867 -0.70 14.95 30.90
C PHE A 867 -0.99 14.17 32.18
N LEU A 868 -1.39 12.91 32.06
CA LEU A 868 -1.78 12.09 33.21
C LEU A 868 -0.70 11.10 33.63
N ARG A 869 0.22 10.72 32.72
CA ARG A 869 1.21 9.66 32.95
C ARG A 869 2.05 9.87 34.21
N GLU A 870 2.47 11.10 34.48
CA GLU A 870 3.29 11.44 35.66
C GLU A 870 2.47 11.66 36.93
N LYS A 871 1.13 11.71 36.82
CA LYS A 871 0.20 11.93 37.93
C LYS A 871 -0.52 10.65 38.36
N LEU A 872 -0.23 9.55 37.66
CA LEU A 872 -0.83 8.25 37.87
C LEU A 872 0.29 7.22 38.06
N ILE A 873 0.16 6.37 39.06
CA ILE A 873 1.08 5.24 39.28
C ILE A 873 0.53 4.05 38.49
N PHE A 874 1.26 3.62 37.46
CA PHE A 874 0.89 2.46 36.63
C PHE A 874 1.33 1.15 37.29
N THR A 875 0.41 0.20 37.39
CA THR A 875 0.65 -1.18 37.80
C THR A 875 0.21 -2.10 36.67
N PRO A 876 1.15 -2.58 35.82
CA PRO A 876 0.81 -3.40 34.67
C PRO A 876 0.16 -4.73 35.08
N ILE A 877 -0.87 -5.15 34.35
CA ILE A 877 -1.49 -6.48 34.47
C ILE A 877 -0.85 -7.47 33.48
N ASN A 878 -1.02 -8.78 33.74
CA ASN A 878 -0.50 -9.85 32.88
C ASN A 878 -1.54 -10.43 31.89
N ARG A 879 -2.69 -9.76 31.75
CA ARG A 879 -3.78 -10.18 30.86
C ARG A 879 -3.47 -9.74 29.42
N PRO A 880 -3.57 -10.62 28.41
CA PRO A 880 -3.50 -10.21 27.00
C PRO A 880 -4.59 -9.21 26.65
N VAL A 881 -4.22 -8.12 25.97
CA VAL A 881 -5.15 -7.09 25.50
C VAL A 881 -4.94 -6.83 24.02
N ALA A 882 -6.03 -6.62 23.28
CA ALA A 882 -5.95 -6.21 21.88
C ALA A 882 -6.13 -4.69 21.74
N ILE A 883 -5.32 -4.04 20.92
CA ILE A 883 -5.45 -2.60 20.62
C ILE A 883 -5.84 -2.42 19.16
N HIS A 884 -6.96 -1.73 18.92
CA HIS A 884 -7.32 -1.24 17.59
C HIS A 884 -7.00 0.24 17.45
N ILE A 885 -6.01 0.53 16.61
CA ILE A 885 -5.60 1.88 16.22
C ILE A 885 -6.56 2.37 15.15
N THR A 886 -7.43 3.32 15.49
CA THR A 886 -8.45 3.83 14.56
C THR A 886 -7.82 4.50 13.34
N CYS A 887 -8.54 4.54 12.22
CA CYS A 887 -8.06 5.20 11.01
C CYS A 887 -7.67 6.67 11.25
N SER A 888 -8.46 7.38 12.06
CA SER A 888 -8.18 8.75 12.50
C SER A 888 -6.90 8.87 13.33
N MET A 889 -6.61 7.92 14.23
CA MET A 889 -5.38 7.96 15.02
C MET A 889 -4.14 7.75 14.16
N ARG A 890 -4.22 6.87 13.16
CA ARG A 890 -3.12 6.67 12.19
C ARG A 890 -2.84 7.96 11.43
N LYS A 891 -3.87 8.63 10.92
CA LYS A 891 -3.74 9.93 10.23
C LYS A 891 -3.18 11.04 11.13
N MET A 892 -3.48 11.00 12.44
CA MET A 892 -2.93 11.93 13.43
C MET A 892 -1.53 11.56 13.94
N GLY A 893 -0.92 10.45 13.48
CA GLY A 893 0.40 10.00 13.95
C GLY A 893 0.43 9.45 15.38
N LEU A 894 -0.69 8.96 15.90
CA LEU A 894 -0.85 8.54 17.31
C LEU A 894 -0.78 7.02 17.52
N ALA A 895 -0.32 6.27 16.53
CA ALA A 895 -0.23 4.81 16.59
C ALA A 895 0.71 4.34 17.71
N ASP A 896 1.93 4.87 17.76
CA ASP A 896 2.92 4.48 18.77
C ASP A 896 2.52 4.94 20.18
N THR A 897 1.83 6.09 20.28
CA THR A 897 1.35 6.62 21.56
C THR A 897 0.36 5.68 22.24
N ILE A 898 -0.64 5.16 21.51
CA ILE A 898 -1.62 4.24 22.11
C ILE A 898 -1.00 2.87 22.43
N ILE A 899 -0.06 2.39 21.61
CA ILE A 899 0.68 1.15 21.91
C ILE A 899 1.53 1.32 23.16
N ALA A 900 2.28 2.43 23.27
CA ALA A 900 3.10 2.73 24.42
C ALA A 900 2.24 2.85 25.69
N LEU A 901 1.09 3.53 25.61
CA LEU A 901 0.16 3.62 26.73
C LEU A 901 -0.40 2.24 27.13
N ALA A 902 -0.76 1.40 26.15
CA ALA A 902 -1.22 0.04 26.43
C ALA A 902 -0.12 -0.81 27.11
N ARG A 903 1.15 -0.64 26.72
CA ARG A 903 2.31 -1.33 27.34
C ARG A 903 2.60 -0.88 28.76
N LEU A 904 2.22 0.34 29.15
CA LEU A 904 2.23 0.77 30.55
C LEU A 904 1.16 0.05 31.38
N CYS A 905 0.10 -0.46 30.73
CA CYS A 905 -1.02 -1.09 31.42
C CYS A 905 -0.97 -2.62 31.38
N SER A 906 -0.43 -3.24 30.33
CA SER A 906 -0.32 -4.69 30.22
C SER A 906 1.03 -5.11 29.66
N SER A 907 1.58 -6.19 30.20
CA SER A 907 2.79 -6.84 29.65
C SER A 907 2.53 -7.59 28.34
N LYS A 908 1.26 -7.81 27.96
CA LYS A 908 0.86 -8.58 26.78
C LYS A 908 -0.08 -7.76 25.88
N VAL A 909 0.51 -6.94 25.02
CA VAL A 909 -0.22 -6.09 24.06
C VAL A 909 -0.18 -6.70 22.66
N ILE A 910 -1.35 -6.99 22.12
CA ILE A 910 -1.55 -7.48 20.75
C ILE A 910 -2.13 -6.35 19.91
N VAL A 911 -1.51 -6.05 18.76
CA VAL A 911 -2.09 -5.19 17.74
C VAL A 911 -2.44 -6.09 16.56
N PRO A 912 -3.73 -6.40 16.32
CA PRO A 912 -4.11 -7.27 15.22
C PRO A 912 -3.58 -6.75 13.88
N GLU A 913 -2.84 -7.59 13.19
CA GLU A 913 -2.21 -7.30 11.91
C GLU A 913 -3.26 -7.27 10.80
N GLU A 914 -3.01 -6.45 9.77
CA GLU A 914 -3.92 -6.30 8.61
C GLU A 914 -5.36 -5.86 8.97
N VAL A 915 -5.57 -5.29 10.17
CA VAL A 915 -6.82 -4.66 10.61
C VAL A 915 -6.64 -3.14 10.63
N GLY A 916 -6.64 -2.53 9.44
CA GLY A 916 -6.40 -1.09 9.25
C GLY A 916 -7.55 -0.19 9.73
N CYS A 917 -8.73 -0.33 9.13
CA CYS A 917 -9.94 0.44 9.45
C CYS A 917 -11.07 -0.51 9.87
N CYS A 918 -11.94 -0.06 10.78
CA CYS A 918 -13.11 -0.83 11.22
C CYS A 918 -14.27 -0.81 10.21
N GLY A 919 -14.20 -0.05 9.11
CA GLY A 919 -15.25 0.02 8.07
C GLY A 919 -16.39 0.99 8.38
N PHE A 920 -16.33 1.75 9.47
CA PHE A 920 -17.38 2.71 9.85
C PHE A 920 -17.16 4.12 9.29
N ALA A 921 -15.98 4.71 9.49
CA ALA A 921 -15.61 6.08 9.08
C ALA A 921 -16.80 7.06 9.11
N GLY A 922 -17.39 7.23 10.30
CA GLY A 922 -18.74 7.78 10.47
C GLY A 922 -19.76 6.66 10.69
N ASP A 923 -20.80 6.62 9.85
CA ASP A 923 -21.96 5.73 9.99
C ASP A 923 -22.01 4.60 8.95
N ARG A 924 -20.97 4.43 8.12
CA ARG A 924 -21.01 3.50 6.98
C ARG A 924 -21.24 2.06 7.39
N GLY A 925 -20.59 1.60 8.46
CA GLY A 925 -20.73 0.23 8.96
C GLY A 925 -22.12 -0.11 9.48
N PHE A 926 -22.96 0.90 9.79
CA PHE A 926 -24.37 0.67 10.10
C PHE A 926 -25.22 0.45 8.84
N THR A 927 -24.84 1.09 7.73
CA THR A 927 -25.60 1.08 6.48
C THR A 927 -25.12 -0.01 5.52
N TYR A 928 -23.85 -0.41 5.63
CA TYR A 928 -23.19 -1.40 4.80
C TYR A 928 -22.40 -2.36 5.71
N PRO A 929 -23.08 -3.15 6.57
CA PRO A 929 -22.44 -4.02 7.55
C PRO A 929 -21.50 -5.06 6.92
N GLU A 930 -21.75 -5.48 5.68
CA GLU A 930 -20.88 -6.34 4.89
C GLU A 930 -19.49 -5.73 4.66
N LEU A 931 -19.39 -4.39 4.55
CA LEU A 931 -18.11 -3.69 4.46
C LEU A 931 -17.32 -3.81 5.78
N ASN A 932 -18.02 -3.65 6.92
CA ASN A 932 -17.43 -3.80 8.24
C ASN A 932 -16.96 -5.26 8.48
N SER A 933 -17.78 -6.25 8.13
CA SER A 933 -17.39 -7.66 8.23
C SER A 933 -16.20 -8.00 7.34
N TYR A 934 -16.16 -7.51 6.09
CA TYR A 934 -15.01 -7.73 5.24
C TYR A 934 -13.75 -7.05 5.77
N ALA A 935 -13.85 -5.81 6.26
CA ALA A 935 -12.72 -5.07 6.83
C ALA A 935 -12.10 -5.78 8.05
N LEU A 936 -12.92 -6.51 8.83
CA LEU A 936 -12.50 -7.19 10.06
C LEU A 936 -12.33 -8.71 9.91
N ARG A 937 -12.37 -9.26 8.69
CA ARG A 937 -12.31 -10.72 8.42
C ARG A 937 -11.09 -11.44 9.02
N LYS A 938 -9.96 -10.72 9.17
CA LYS A 938 -8.71 -11.25 9.75
C LYS A 938 -8.59 -11.05 11.27
N LEU A 939 -9.54 -10.34 11.90
CA LEU A 939 -9.46 -9.98 13.31
C LEU A 939 -9.67 -11.20 14.22
N ARG A 940 -10.79 -11.90 14.06
CA ARG A 940 -11.20 -12.98 14.98
C ARG A 940 -10.18 -14.12 15.08
N PRO A 941 -9.61 -14.65 13.98
CA PRO A 941 -8.58 -15.70 14.08
C PRO A 941 -7.38 -15.29 14.94
N GLN A 942 -6.94 -14.03 14.82
CA GLN A 942 -5.82 -13.51 15.61
C GLN A 942 -6.17 -13.34 17.09
N ILE A 943 -7.40 -12.91 17.39
CA ILE A 943 -7.90 -12.79 18.77
C ILE A 943 -7.98 -14.17 19.44
N GLU A 944 -8.55 -15.16 18.75
CA GLU A 944 -8.66 -16.53 19.25
C GLU A 944 -7.27 -17.16 19.46
N ALA A 945 -6.34 -17.00 18.51
CA ALA A 945 -4.97 -17.50 18.62
C ALA A 945 -4.18 -16.85 19.76
N SER A 946 -4.44 -15.57 20.06
CA SER A 946 -3.73 -14.82 21.10
C SER A 946 -4.34 -14.97 22.50
N GLY A 947 -5.50 -15.63 22.63
CA GLY A 947 -6.21 -15.78 23.90
C GLY A 947 -6.70 -14.46 24.52
N VAL A 948 -6.90 -13.42 23.70
CA VAL A 948 -7.38 -12.10 24.17
C VAL A 948 -8.87 -12.17 24.44
N ASN A 949 -9.31 -11.64 25.59
CA ASN A 949 -10.72 -11.60 25.98
C ASN A 949 -11.34 -10.19 26.01
N ILE A 950 -10.53 -9.14 25.85
CA ILE A 950 -10.97 -7.74 25.78
C ILE A 950 -10.06 -6.92 24.86
N GLY A 951 -10.69 -6.10 24.02
CA GLY A 951 -10.01 -5.18 23.11
C GLY A 951 -10.24 -3.72 23.48
N TYR A 952 -9.39 -2.84 22.97
CA TYR A 952 -9.47 -1.40 23.22
C TYR A 952 -9.41 -0.57 21.94
N SER A 953 -10.29 0.43 21.83
CA SER A 953 -10.34 1.40 20.74
C SER A 953 -10.99 2.69 21.20
N ASN A 954 -10.43 3.85 20.84
CA ASN A 954 -10.97 5.17 21.19
C ASN A 954 -12.06 5.65 20.23
N SER A 955 -12.94 4.73 19.81
CA SER A 955 -14.06 5.10 18.98
C SER A 955 -15.29 4.24 19.19
N ARG A 956 -16.37 4.84 19.68
CA ARG A 956 -17.66 4.17 19.91
C ARG A 956 -18.16 3.37 18.69
N THR A 957 -18.03 3.91 17.49
CA THR A 957 -18.45 3.20 16.25
C THR A 957 -17.53 2.04 15.92
N CYS A 958 -16.22 2.19 16.10
CA CYS A 958 -15.31 1.05 15.94
C CYS A 958 -15.49 0.02 17.05
N GLU A 959 -15.73 0.40 18.30
CA GLU A 959 -16.03 -0.51 19.40
C GLU A 959 -17.21 -1.44 19.04
N ILE A 960 -18.28 -0.89 18.47
CA ILE A 960 -19.45 -1.66 17.98
C ILE A 960 -19.03 -2.62 16.87
N GLY A 961 -18.36 -2.13 15.82
CA GLY A 961 -17.95 -2.94 14.68
C GLY A 961 -16.96 -4.05 15.04
N LEU A 962 -15.96 -3.74 15.87
CA LEU A 962 -14.96 -4.67 16.36
C LEU A 962 -15.61 -5.74 17.23
N THR A 963 -16.41 -5.36 18.22
CA THR A 963 -17.12 -6.31 19.08
C THR A 963 -18.02 -7.25 18.28
N THR A 964 -18.68 -6.72 17.25
CA THR A 964 -19.57 -7.51 16.38
C THR A 964 -18.82 -8.62 15.63
N ASN A 965 -17.55 -8.39 15.25
CA ASN A 965 -16.80 -9.31 14.37
C ASN A 965 -15.64 -10.05 15.06
N SER A 966 -15.23 -9.65 16.27
CA SER A 966 -14.12 -10.27 17.00
C SER A 966 -14.54 -11.43 17.92
N GLY A 967 -15.79 -11.43 18.38
CA GLY A 967 -16.27 -12.34 19.43
C GLY A 967 -15.94 -11.88 20.87
N ILE A 968 -15.25 -10.76 21.04
CA ILE A 968 -14.87 -10.19 22.35
C ILE A 968 -15.31 -8.72 22.44
N PRO A 969 -15.57 -8.17 23.64
CA PRO A 969 -15.89 -6.75 23.79
C PRO A 969 -14.70 -5.84 23.47
N TYR A 970 -14.98 -4.73 22.78
CA TYR A 970 -14.07 -3.60 22.62
C TYR A 970 -14.59 -2.37 23.37
N VAL A 971 -13.73 -1.70 24.13
CA VAL A 971 -14.04 -0.47 24.90
C VAL A 971 -12.93 0.58 24.77
N SER A 972 -13.09 1.81 25.27
CA SER A 972 -12.01 2.81 25.24
C SER A 972 -10.78 2.39 26.06
N ILE A 973 -9.58 2.80 25.66
CA ILE A 973 -8.35 2.53 26.44
C ILE A 973 -8.40 3.16 27.85
N ALA A 974 -9.24 4.18 28.06
CA ALA A 974 -9.42 4.81 29.36
C ALA A 974 -9.82 3.83 30.47
N TYR A 975 -10.59 2.77 30.14
CA TYR A 975 -10.96 1.73 31.12
C TYR A 975 -9.74 0.94 31.58
N LEU A 976 -8.84 0.57 30.65
CA LEU A 976 -7.61 -0.15 30.96
C LEU A 976 -6.67 0.71 31.81
N VAL A 977 -6.49 1.97 31.43
CA VAL A 977 -5.65 2.91 32.18
C VAL A 977 -6.19 3.08 33.59
N ASP A 978 -7.49 3.30 33.76
CA ASP A 978 -8.07 3.46 35.10
C ASP A 978 -7.92 2.21 35.98
N GLU A 979 -8.14 1.02 35.41
CA GLU A 979 -7.93 -0.26 36.11
C GLU A 979 -6.47 -0.43 36.56
N CYS A 980 -5.52 -0.06 35.72
CA CYS A 980 -4.10 -0.25 35.95
C CYS A 980 -3.43 0.91 36.69
N THR A 981 -4.16 1.89 37.20
CA THR A 981 -3.56 3.06 37.84
C THR A 981 -4.08 3.34 39.24
N LYS A 982 -3.29 4.06 40.03
CA LYS A 982 -3.71 4.79 41.25
C LYS A 982 -3.30 6.25 41.13
N ALA A 983 -3.89 7.12 41.94
CA ALA A 983 -3.41 8.50 42.05
C ALA A 983 -1.94 8.48 42.54
N ALA A 984 -1.09 9.34 41.99
CA ALA A 984 0.23 9.56 42.57
C ALA A 984 0.07 10.27 43.91
N ASP A 985 0.79 9.80 44.93
CA ASP A 985 0.93 10.52 46.20
C ASP A 985 1.73 11.80 45.89
N ASN A 986 1.05 12.95 45.82
CA ASN A 986 1.70 14.26 45.74
C ASN A 986 1.98 14.80 47.13
#